data_AF-A0A553Q556-F1
#
_entry.id   AF-A0A553Q556-F1
#
_cell.length_a   1.000
_cell.length_b   1.000
_cell.length_c   1.000
_cell.angle_alpha   90.00
_cell.angle_beta   90.00
_cell.angle_gamma   90.00
#
_symmetry.space_group_name_H-M   'P 1'
#
loop_
_entity.id
_entity.type
_entity.pdbx_description
1 polymer ?
#
loop_
_entity_poly.entity_id
_entity_poly.type
_entity_poly.pdbx_seq_one_letter_code
_entity_poly.pdbx_strand_id
1 'polypeptide(L)'
;MLDFFCEMGYPTTLQRIGGSHGGSSFSFTGERNGACLEKIWVWVGEWQVKAVRAWLSDGRDQTFGNPAGGHQEYIFSTGECFTSLSLWGNGAGTRLGAIKFRTNRGGDFFAKMTSWGLKTEYPIDVGSGYCLGIAGSSGSDIDNMGFMFLNAVQSTDLINVSYPTINQLIPEVATEELKSVSYENSSSSKQQQTVETSKKVTKKSSWSMSTSFTATFTMSVKAGVPEVAEVSTGLSVSVGAESTHSLEESEERTESLKTTIDVPPRKRVHVHVTIGRAVFDLPYTGTVKITCKNGSVLQYETKGEYKGVSYTDIKMSYPTTLERIGGSIGGHEFSFTGENNGACLEKIWVWVGEWQVKAIRAWLSDGRDQTFGNPAGGHQEYIFSTGECFTSLSLWGNGAGTRLGAIKFRTNRGGELFAKMTSWGLKTEYPIDVGSGYCLGIVGAAGSDIDNVGFMFLNAVQSTVLTNVCYPTINQLIPQVATEELKSISYENDSSTSQHQTVETSKKVTKKSSWSMSNSFTSTFSMSVKAGIPEVAEVSTGYSLSVGMESTHSLEESEEKNESLTTTIDIPPQKKETVGITIGRATFDLPYTGTVKITCKNGSVLQFETKGDYKGVSYTDIKLELLLDALFRFLHVDFFCEMGYPTTLQRIGGSHGGSSFSFTGERNGACLEKIWVWVGEWQVKAVRAWLSDGRDQTFGNPAGGHQEYIFSTGECFTSLSLWGNGAGTRLGAIKFKTNRGGDFFVKMTSWGLKTEYPIDVGSGYCLGIAGSSGSDIDNMGFMFLNAVQSTDLINVSYPTINQLIPEVATEELKSVSYENSSSSKQQQTVETSKKVTKKSSWSMSTSFTATFTMSVKAGVPEVAEVSTGLSVSVGAESTHSLEESEERTESLKTTIDVPPRKRVHVHVTIGRAVFDLPYTGTVKITCKNGSVLQYETKGQYKGVSYTDIKFSMLQDLDEDEKN
;
A
#
# COMPACT_ATOMS: atom_id res chain seq x y z
N MET A 1 -72.63 38.96 -15.56
CA MET A 1 -71.27 39.13 -16.13
C MET A 1 -70.44 39.69 -14.98
N LEU A 2 -69.66 38.85 -14.31
CA LEU A 2 -68.82 39.23 -13.18
C LEU A 2 -67.64 38.26 -13.11
N ASP A 3 -66.47 38.85 -13.03
CA ASP A 3 -65.13 38.32 -13.24
C ASP A 3 -64.67 37.31 -12.16
N PHE A 4 -63.82 36.36 -12.55
CA PHE A 4 -62.99 35.56 -11.64
C PHE A 4 -61.52 35.87 -11.92
N PHE A 5 -60.95 36.81 -11.15
CA PHE A 5 -59.51 36.93 -10.97
C PHE A 5 -59.05 35.79 -10.04
N CYS A 6 -58.07 35.00 -10.48
CA CYS A 6 -57.42 33.96 -9.69
C CYS A 6 -56.46 34.63 -8.68
N GLU A 7 -56.72 34.50 -7.37
CA GLU A 7 -55.82 34.97 -6.31
C GLU A 7 -54.49 34.19 -6.35
N MET A 8 -53.39 34.88 -6.69
CA MET A 8 -52.04 34.31 -6.56
C MET A 8 -51.63 34.29 -5.07
N GLY A 9 -51.50 33.09 -4.49
CA GLY A 9 -50.99 32.91 -3.12
C GLY A 9 -49.51 33.27 -2.97
N TYR A 10 -49.08 33.60 -1.75
CA TYR A 10 -47.67 33.86 -1.41
C TYR A 10 -46.92 32.57 -1.01
N PRO A 11 -45.59 32.50 -1.20
CA PRO A 11 -44.78 31.32 -0.84
C PRO A 11 -44.54 31.16 0.67
N THR A 12 -44.80 32.20 1.46
CA THR A 12 -44.60 32.19 2.91
C THR A 12 -45.87 32.60 3.65
N THR A 13 -46.04 32.10 4.88
CA THR A 13 -47.07 32.55 5.83
C THR A 13 -46.43 33.30 6.99
N LEU A 14 -47.11 34.35 7.47
CA LEU A 14 -46.71 35.11 8.64
C LEU A 14 -47.96 35.66 9.33
N GLN A 15 -48.23 35.22 10.55
CA GLN A 15 -49.30 35.74 11.39
C GLN A 15 -48.72 36.33 12.66
N ARG A 16 -48.94 37.63 12.89
CA ARG A 16 -48.42 38.36 14.06
C ARG A 16 -49.49 38.44 15.14
N ILE A 17 -49.12 38.10 16.37
CA ILE A 17 -50.00 38.15 17.54
C ILE A 17 -49.42 39.13 18.57
N GLY A 18 -50.27 39.98 19.15
CA GLY A 18 -49.89 40.99 20.12
C GLY A 18 -50.67 42.29 19.96
N GLY A 19 -50.05 43.43 20.26
CA GLY A 19 -50.61 44.76 20.10
C GLY A 19 -50.61 45.28 18.67
N SER A 20 -51.63 46.06 18.33
CA SER A 20 -51.81 46.67 17.01
C SER A 20 -51.09 48.01 16.83
N HIS A 21 -50.63 48.65 17.92
CA HIS A 21 -49.96 49.94 17.92
C HIS A 21 -48.84 49.95 18.99
N GLY A 22 -47.57 50.04 18.57
CA GLY A 22 -46.41 50.11 19.47
C GLY A 22 -45.13 49.53 18.87
N GLY A 23 -43.98 50.04 19.33
CA GLY A 23 -42.63 49.57 18.96
C GLY A 23 -42.18 49.92 17.54
N SER A 24 -40.93 49.57 17.23
CA SER A 24 -40.37 49.61 15.86
C SER A 24 -40.54 48.25 15.21
N SER A 25 -40.96 48.22 13.94
CA SER A 25 -41.11 46.98 13.18
C SER A 25 -39.75 46.33 12.89
N PHE A 26 -39.68 45.01 12.96
CA PHE A 26 -38.54 44.22 12.55
C PHE A 26 -38.95 43.05 11.63
N SER A 27 -38.04 42.67 10.74
CA SER A 27 -38.12 41.45 9.93
C SER A 27 -36.75 40.81 9.90
N PHE A 28 -36.62 39.64 10.54
CA PHE A 28 -35.38 38.91 10.68
C PHE A 28 -35.57 37.51 10.10
N THR A 29 -35.41 37.44 8.78
CA THR A 29 -35.75 36.25 7.98
C THR A 29 -34.65 35.88 6.99
N GLY A 30 -34.65 34.62 6.58
CA GLY A 30 -33.85 34.07 5.48
C GLY A 30 -34.62 33.97 4.17
N GLU A 31 -35.69 34.74 3.98
CA GLU A 31 -36.49 34.72 2.73
C GLU A 31 -35.64 34.96 1.47
N ARG A 32 -34.56 35.75 1.58
CA ARG A 32 -33.68 36.11 0.46
C ARG A 32 -32.56 35.12 0.17
N ASN A 33 -32.32 34.14 1.04
CA ASN A 33 -31.18 33.23 0.94
C ASN A 33 -31.44 31.80 1.47
N GLY A 34 -32.68 31.49 1.85
CA GLY A 34 -33.10 30.20 2.38
C GLY A 34 -32.72 29.92 3.83
N ALA A 35 -32.16 30.89 4.56
CA ALA A 35 -31.76 30.67 5.95
C ALA A 35 -32.98 30.41 6.86
N CYS A 36 -32.83 29.48 7.81
CA CYS A 36 -33.89 29.11 8.74
C CYS A 36 -33.51 29.45 10.19
N LEU A 37 -34.51 29.48 11.06
CA LEU A 37 -34.32 29.68 12.49
C LEU A 37 -33.62 28.47 13.13
N GLU A 38 -32.44 28.67 13.72
CA GLU A 38 -31.64 27.62 14.37
C GLU A 38 -31.64 27.68 15.88
N LYS A 39 -31.88 28.86 16.45
CA LYS A 39 -31.93 29.05 17.90
C LYS A 39 -32.83 30.20 18.26
N ILE A 40 -33.51 30.10 19.40
CA ILE A 40 -34.31 31.18 19.97
C ILE A 40 -34.15 31.24 21.50
N TRP A 41 -33.98 32.46 22.01
CA TRP A 41 -34.08 32.80 23.43
C TRP A 41 -35.30 33.68 23.66
N VAL A 42 -36.05 33.41 24.72
CA VAL A 42 -37.27 34.15 25.07
C VAL A 42 -37.22 34.56 26.53
N TRP A 43 -37.30 35.87 26.79
CA TRP A 43 -37.46 36.43 28.12
C TRP A 43 -38.92 36.79 28.35
N VAL A 44 -39.47 36.32 29.46
CA VAL A 44 -40.86 36.57 29.85
C VAL A 44 -40.91 37.43 31.11
N GLY A 45 -41.88 38.34 31.16
CA GLY A 45 -42.20 39.17 32.31
C GLY A 45 -43.52 38.76 32.93
N GLU A 46 -43.98 39.57 33.87
CA GLU A 46 -45.23 39.31 34.60
C GLU A 46 -46.46 39.29 33.67
N TRP A 47 -46.46 40.11 32.64
CA TRP A 47 -47.63 40.34 31.78
C TRP A 47 -47.32 40.29 30.28
N GLN A 48 -46.10 39.92 29.87
CA GLN A 48 -45.66 39.98 28.47
C GLN A 48 -44.39 39.16 28.19
N VAL A 49 -44.11 38.93 26.91
CA VAL A 49 -42.77 38.58 26.42
C VAL A 49 -41.93 39.86 26.33
N LYS A 50 -40.83 39.93 27.08
CA LYS A 50 -39.98 41.13 27.17
C LYS A 50 -38.97 41.23 26.04
N ALA A 51 -38.37 40.11 25.67
CA ALA A 51 -37.38 40.09 24.61
C ALA A 51 -37.31 38.73 23.93
N VAL A 52 -36.83 38.74 22.70
CA VAL A 52 -36.51 37.54 21.92
C VAL A 52 -35.16 37.75 21.24
N ARG A 53 -34.26 36.76 21.33
CA ARG A 53 -33.06 36.69 20.49
C ARG A 53 -33.18 35.49 19.56
N ALA A 54 -32.93 35.69 18.27
CA ALA A 54 -33.03 34.65 17.26
C ALA A 54 -31.71 34.53 16.50
N TRP A 55 -31.35 33.30 16.14
CA TRP A 55 -30.21 32.98 15.28
C TRP A 55 -30.71 32.26 14.02
N LEU A 56 -30.18 32.64 12.86
CA LEU A 56 -30.45 32.00 11.58
C LEU A 56 -29.26 31.13 11.14
N SER A 57 -29.53 30.16 10.27
CA SER A 57 -28.55 29.20 9.74
C SER A 57 -27.45 29.79 8.86
N ASP A 58 -27.51 31.09 8.56
CA ASP A 58 -26.45 31.82 7.87
C ASP A 58 -25.52 32.56 8.85
N GLY A 59 -25.64 32.28 10.15
CA GLY A 59 -24.82 32.86 11.21
C GLY A 59 -25.29 34.23 11.70
N ARG A 60 -26.34 34.81 11.12
CA ARG A 60 -26.93 36.05 11.64
C ARG A 60 -27.65 35.80 12.96
N ASP A 61 -27.56 36.75 13.88
CA ASP A 61 -28.38 36.77 15.09
C ASP A 61 -28.77 38.18 15.52
N GLN A 62 -29.92 38.31 16.18
CA GLN A 62 -30.42 39.62 16.62
C GLN A 62 -31.35 39.51 17.83
N THR A 63 -31.29 40.50 18.73
CA THR A 63 -32.19 40.65 19.89
C THR A 63 -33.23 41.74 19.65
N PHE A 64 -34.47 41.46 20.02
CA PHE A 64 -35.63 42.36 19.96
C PHE A 64 -36.22 42.52 21.36
N GLY A 65 -36.56 43.75 21.75
CA GLY A 65 -36.98 44.08 23.12
C GLY A 65 -35.82 44.22 24.12
N ASN A 66 -36.13 44.52 25.39
CA ASN A 66 -35.12 44.67 26.45
C ASN A 66 -35.10 43.44 27.38
N PRO A 67 -34.07 42.59 27.32
CA PRO A 67 -33.99 41.39 28.15
C PRO A 67 -33.85 41.74 29.63
N ALA A 68 -34.60 41.05 30.49
CA ALA A 68 -34.51 41.16 31.94
C ALA A 68 -34.90 39.82 32.59
N GLY A 69 -34.15 39.39 33.61
CA GLY A 69 -34.35 38.09 34.28
C GLY A 69 -33.77 36.91 33.49
N GLY A 70 -34.18 35.68 33.87
CA GLY A 70 -33.81 34.45 33.16
C GLY A 70 -34.56 34.30 31.83
N HIS A 71 -33.96 33.58 30.88
CA HIS A 71 -34.60 33.25 29.60
C HIS A 71 -34.88 31.75 29.51
N GLN A 72 -35.81 31.41 28.63
CA GLN A 72 -35.96 30.06 28.11
C GLN A 72 -35.27 29.99 26.75
N GLU A 73 -34.65 28.85 26.44
CA GLU A 73 -33.99 28.64 25.16
C GLU A 73 -34.49 27.40 24.43
N TYR A 74 -34.40 27.45 23.11
CA TYR A 74 -34.56 26.30 22.24
C TYR A 74 -33.53 26.35 21.12
N ILE A 75 -32.88 25.20 20.87
CA ILE A 75 -31.90 25.02 19.80
C ILE A 75 -32.46 23.95 18.87
N PHE A 76 -32.62 24.28 17.59
CA PHE A 76 -33.12 23.38 16.58
C PHE A 76 -31.98 22.50 16.05
N SER A 77 -32.21 21.20 15.98
CA SER A 77 -31.34 20.28 15.26
C SER A 77 -31.47 20.49 13.75
N THR A 78 -30.44 20.12 12.97
CA THR A 78 -30.50 20.16 11.51
C THR A 78 -31.69 19.34 10.98
N GLY A 79 -32.54 19.93 10.13
CA GLY A 79 -33.75 19.29 9.60
C GLY A 79 -34.94 19.21 10.58
N GLU A 80 -34.83 19.83 11.76
CA GLU A 80 -35.94 19.95 12.70
C GLU A 80 -36.93 21.03 12.24
N CYS A 81 -38.21 20.67 12.18
CA CYS A 81 -39.30 21.52 11.68
C CYS A 81 -40.41 21.63 12.70
N PHE A 82 -41.13 22.74 12.69
CA PHE A 82 -42.30 22.96 13.53
C PHE A 82 -43.45 22.04 13.07
N THR A 83 -44.06 21.33 14.02
CA THR A 83 -45.29 20.55 13.79
C THR A 83 -46.53 21.28 14.30
N SER A 84 -46.34 22.23 15.21
CA SER A 84 -47.39 23.13 15.68
C SER A 84 -46.79 24.40 16.27
N LEU A 85 -47.47 25.53 16.13
CA LEU A 85 -47.15 26.78 16.81
C LEU A 85 -48.44 27.41 17.32
N SER A 86 -48.43 27.85 18.56
CA SER A 86 -49.48 28.68 19.16
C SER A 86 -48.86 29.93 19.77
N LEU A 87 -49.53 31.06 19.57
CA LEU A 87 -49.16 32.35 20.14
C LEU A 87 -50.31 32.89 20.98
N TRP A 88 -49.98 33.72 21.99
CA TRP A 88 -50.97 34.43 22.81
C TRP A 88 -50.61 35.90 22.85
N GLY A 89 -51.61 36.77 22.80
CA GLY A 89 -51.46 38.14 23.30
C GLY A 89 -51.47 38.15 24.83
N ASN A 90 -51.06 39.26 25.44
CA ASN A 90 -51.15 39.46 26.89
C ASN A 90 -52.59 39.60 27.43
N GLY A 91 -53.60 39.49 26.56
CA GLY A 91 -55.00 39.60 26.95
C GLY A 91 -55.51 41.04 27.15
N ALA A 92 -54.67 42.06 26.96
CA ALA A 92 -55.06 43.47 26.87
C ALA A 92 -54.99 44.00 25.43
N GLY A 93 -54.49 43.18 24.49
CA GLY A 93 -54.31 43.59 23.09
C GLY A 93 -53.15 44.56 22.90
N THR A 94 -52.12 44.51 23.76
CA THR A 94 -50.99 45.45 23.73
C THR A 94 -49.63 44.80 23.55
N ARG A 95 -49.43 43.55 23.97
CA ARG A 95 -48.13 42.82 23.86
C ARG A 95 -48.33 41.36 23.48
N LEU A 96 -47.26 40.71 23.02
CA LEU A 96 -47.17 39.25 22.98
C LEU A 96 -47.07 38.70 24.42
N GLY A 97 -47.85 37.66 24.73
CA GLY A 97 -47.97 37.07 26.07
C GLY A 97 -47.36 35.67 26.21
N ALA A 98 -47.34 34.87 25.15
CA ALA A 98 -46.69 33.56 25.15
C ALA A 98 -46.37 33.02 23.75
N ILE A 99 -45.41 32.10 23.71
CA ILE A 99 -44.98 31.33 22.54
C ILE A 99 -44.96 29.85 22.96
N LYS A 100 -45.68 29.00 22.24
CA LYS A 100 -45.63 27.55 22.41
C LYS A 100 -45.47 26.87 21.07
N PHE A 101 -44.52 25.94 20.95
CA PHE A 101 -44.40 25.13 19.75
C PHE A 101 -43.95 23.70 20.05
N ARG A 102 -44.20 22.84 19.06
CA ARG A 102 -43.65 21.49 19.01
C ARG A 102 -42.94 21.26 17.68
N THR A 103 -41.99 20.32 17.69
CA THR A 103 -41.21 19.98 16.50
C THR A 103 -41.38 18.52 16.10
N ASN A 104 -40.95 18.19 14.87
CA ASN A 104 -40.94 16.83 14.34
C ASN A 104 -39.91 15.90 15.03
N ARG A 105 -39.05 16.44 15.89
CA ARG A 105 -38.08 15.67 16.69
C ARG A 105 -38.47 15.53 18.16
N GLY A 106 -39.73 15.82 18.49
CA GLY A 106 -40.25 15.69 19.86
C GLY A 106 -39.91 16.87 20.76
N GLY A 107 -39.42 17.98 20.20
CA GLY A 107 -39.27 19.24 20.90
C GLY A 107 -40.59 19.77 21.44
N ASP A 108 -40.60 20.24 22.69
CA ASP A 108 -41.73 20.97 23.29
C ASP A 108 -41.18 22.22 23.99
N PHE A 109 -41.57 23.39 23.52
CA PHE A 109 -41.12 24.68 24.04
C PHE A 109 -42.32 25.53 24.44
N PHE A 110 -42.29 26.11 25.63
CA PHE A 110 -43.39 26.95 26.12
C PHE A 110 -42.93 28.10 27.02
N ALA A 111 -42.69 29.26 26.41
CA ALA A 111 -42.43 30.50 27.11
C ALA A 111 -43.73 31.29 27.30
N LYS A 112 -44.10 31.60 28.55
CA LYS A 112 -45.32 32.35 28.88
C LYS A 112 -45.10 33.37 30.01
N MET A 113 -45.87 34.45 29.98
CA MET A 113 -45.97 35.41 31.07
C MET A 113 -46.46 34.77 32.38
N THR A 114 -46.06 35.33 33.53
CA THR A 114 -46.20 34.66 34.83
C THR A 114 -47.44 35.06 35.65
N SER A 115 -47.98 36.27 35.47
CA SER A 115 -48.97 36.85 36.41
C SER A 115 -50.37 37.07 35.82
N TRP A 116 -50.50 37.38 34.52
CA TRP A 116 -51.80 37.78 33.93
C TRP A 116 -52.66 36.63 33.38
N GLY A 117 -52.13 35.40 33.33
CA GLY A 117 -52.84 34.22 32.82
C GLY A 117 -53.11 34.25 31.31
N LEU A 118 -53.07 33.08 30.65
CA LEU A 118 -53.33 32.99 29.20
C LEU A 118 -54.82 33.12 28.91
N LYS A 119 -55.16 33.96 27.92
CA LYS A 119 -56.54 34.13 27.42
C LYS A 119 -56.70 33.38 26.10
N THR A 120 -56.82 34.11 24.98
CA THR A 120 -57.03 33.53 23.66
C THR A 120 -55.76 32.92 23.11
N GLU A 121 -55.80 31.61 22.83
CA GLU A 121 -54.80 30.91 22.04
C GLU A 121 -55.02 31.19 20.55
N TYR A 122 -53.95 31.51 19.83
CA TYR A 122 -53.94 31.64 18.38
C TYR A 122 -53.07 30.54 17.78
N PRO A 123 -53.66 29.42 17.34
CA PRO A 123 -52.97 28.40 16.56
C PRO A 123 -52.54 29.00 15.22
N ILE A 124 -51.28 28.79 14.84
CA ILE A 124 -50.69 29.32 13.60
C ILE A 124 -50.49 28.17 12.63
N ASP A 125 -50.87 28.37 11.36
CA ASP A 125 -50.54 27.44 10.29
C ASP A 125 -49.03 27.51 9.99
N VAL A 126 -48.34 26.42 10.32
CA VAL A 126 -46.89 26.31 10.15
C VAL A 126 -46.49 25.88 8.73
N GLY A 127 -47.44 25.60 7.83
CA GLY A 127 -47.16 25.24 6.44
C GLY A 127 -46.28 23.99 6.32
N SER A 128 -45.07 24.14 5.77
CA SER A 128 -44.06 23.07 5.72
C SER A 128 -43.39 22.78 7.07
N GLY A 129 -43.57 23.64 8.08
CA GLY A 129 -42.85 23.61 9.34
C GLY A 129 -41.45 24.25 9.27
N TYR A 130 -40.96 24.59 8.07
CA TYR A 130 -39.65 25.22 7.87
C TYR A 130 -39.74 26.72 8.15
N CYS A 131 -39.22 27.13 9.32
CA CYS A 131 -39.28 28.50 9.79
C CYS A 131 -38.12 29.33 9.21
N LEU A 132 -38.43 30.29 8.34
CA LEU A 132 -37.46 31.21 7.75
C LEU A 132 -37.02 32.33 8.72
N GLY A 133 -37.65 32.46 9.88
CA GLY A 133 -37.30 33.44 10.89
C GLY A 133 -38.50 34.11 11.55
N ILE A 134 -38.31 35.32 12.06
CA ILE A 134 -39.30 36.03 12.88
C ILE A 134 -39.51 37.46 12.40
N ALA A 135 -40.74 37.97 12.54
CA ALA A 135 -41.07 39.34 12.20
C ALA A 135 -42.15 39.89 13.14
N GLY A 136 -42.08 41.18 13.45
CA GLY A 136 -42.95 41.78 14.47
C GLY A 136 -42.68 43.25 14.70
N SER A 137 -43.06 43.73 15.87
CA SER A 137 -42.70 45.05 16.39
C SER A 137 -42.22 44.93 17.83
N SER A 138 -41.19 45.68 18.20
CA SER A 138 -40.65 45.71 19.56
C SER A 138 -40.20 47.10 19.99
N GLY A 139 -40.31 47.38 21.29
CA GLY A 139 -39.74 48.54 21.96
C GLY A 139 -38.99 48.11 23.22
N SER A 140 -39.51 48.51 24.40
CA SER A 140 -39.05 47.95 25.68
C SER A 140 -39.38 46.47 25.84
N ASP A 141 -40.46 46.03 25.20
CA ASP A 141 -41.00 44.66 25.22
C ASP A 141 -41.40 44.23 23.79
N ILE A 142 -41.87 43.00 23.61
CA ILE A 142 -42.39 42.54 22.31
C ILE A 142 -43.86 42.98 22.15
N ASP A 143 -44.10 43.98 21.29
CA ASP A 143 -45.43 44.49 20.98
C ASP A 143 -46.26 43.45 20.23
N ASN A 144 -45.75 42.93 19.13
CA ASN A 144 -46.30 41.79 18.42
C ASN A 144 -45.20 41.00 17.72
N MET A 145 -45.45 39.73 17.45
CA MET A 145 -44.50 38.88 16.74
C MET A 145 -45.22 37.73 16.05
N GLY A 146 -44.65 37.29 14.93
CA GLY A 146 -44.99 36.06 14.24
C GLY A 146 -43.73 35.35 13.75
N PHE A 147 -43.90 34.07 13.43
CA PHE A 147 -42.89 33.26 12.77
C PHE A 147 -43.23 33.20 11.28
N MET A 148 -42.22 33.36 10.43
CA MET A 148 -42.39 33.24 8.98
C MET A 148 -42.12 31.80 8.57
N PHE A 149 -43.12 31.13 7.99
CA PHE A 149 -42.97 29.76 7.51
C PHE A 149 -43.03 29.70 6.00
N LEU A 150 -42.28 28.77 5.42
CA LEU A 150 -42.46 28.36 4.03
C LEU A 150 -43.75 27.54 3.92
N ASN A 151 -44.58 27.85 2.92
CA ASN A 151 -45.79 27.07 2.64
C ASN A 151 -45.47 25.61 2.30
N ALA A 152 -46.48 24.74 2.33
CA ALA A 152 -46.30 23.33 2.00
C ALA A 152 -45.61 23.17 0.63
N VAL A 153 -44.44 22.55 0.63
CA VAL A 153 -43.57 22.43 -0.54
C VAL A 153 -44.05 21.32 -1.47
N GLN A 154 -44.03 21.59 -2.78
CA GLN A 154 -44.29 20.63 -3.85
C GLN A 154 -43.00 20.11 -4.49
N SER A 155 -42.07 21.00 -4.84
CA SER A 155 -40.76 20.65 -5.38
C SER A 155 -39.70 21.68 -5.00
N THR A 156 -38.44 21.24 -4.98
CA THR A 156 -37.28 22.11 -4.83
C THR A 156 -36.28 21.75 -5.90
N ASP A 157 -35.93 22.73 -6.74
CA ASP A 157 -35.01 22.57 -7.85
C ASP A 157 -33.84 23.56 -7.73
N LEU A 158 -32.60 23.09 -7.92
CA LEU A 158 -31.45 23.94 -8.21
C LEU A 158 -31.31 24.07 -9.72
N ILE A 159 -31.51 25.28 -10.25
CA ILE A 159 -31.51 25.57 -11.68
C ILE A 159 -30.46 26.64 -12.03
N ASN A 160 -30.25 26.90 -13.32
CA ASN A 160 -29.31 27.92 -13.81
C ASN A 160 -27.88 27.70 -13.26
N VAL A 161 -27.46 26.44 -13.14
CA VAL A 161 -26.14 26.11 -12.58
C VAL A 161 -25.05 26.48 -13.58
N SER A 162 -24.05 27.23 -13.10
CA SER A 162 -22.89 27.66 -13.88
C SER A 162 -21.60 27.41 -13.09
N TYR A 163 -20.52 27.09 -13.81
CA TYR A 163 -19.18 26.82 -13.27
C TYR A 163 -18.21 27.91 -13.75
N PRO A 164 -18.04 29.03 -13.00
CA PRO A 164 -17.37 30.22 -13.52
C PRO A 164 -15.89 30.02 -13.89
N THR A 165 -15.22 29.05 -13.26
CA THR A 165 -13.78 28.81 -13.42
C THR A 165 -13.44 27.67 -14.39
N ILE A 166 -14.44 27.02 -14.98
CA ILE A 166 -14.22 25.78 -15.74
C ILE A 166 -13.28 25.96 -16.95
N ASN A 167 -13.38 27.10 -17.64
CA ASN A 167 -12.56 27.39 -18.83
C ASN A 167 -11.09 27.71 -18.50
N GLN A 168 -10.75 27.89 -17.22
CA GLN A 168 -9.39 28.14 -16.75
C GLN A 168 -8.75 26.87 -16.16
N LEU A 169 -9.52 25.79 -16.03
CA LEU A 169 -9.07 24.55 -15.41
C LEU A 169 -8.28 23.71 -16.42
N ILE A 170 -7.05 23.36 -16.05
CA ILE A 170 -6.32 22.23 -16.64
C ILE A 170 -6.54 21.05 -15.70
N PRO A 171 -7.27 20.00 -16.12
CA PRO A 171 -7.61 18.90 -15.23
C PRO A 171 -6.38 18.04 -14.94
N GLU A 172 -6.15 17.73 -13.67
CA GLU A 172 -5.22 16.66 -13.30
C GLU A 172 -5.87 15.32 -13.55
N VAL A 173 -5.26 14.53 -14.43
CA VAL A 173 -5.78 13.23 -14.85
C VAL A 173 -4.81 12.13 -14.40
N ALA A 174 -5.30 11.24 -13.56
CA ALA A 174 -4.60 10.03 -13.19
C ALA A 174 -4.82 8.98 -14.28
N THR A 175 -3.77 8.68 -15.04
CA THR A 175 -3.81 7.66 -16.10
C THR A 175 -3.68 6.27 -15.50
N GLU A 176 -4.57 5.38 -15.89
CA GLU A 176 -4.58 3.98 -15.52
C GLU A 176 -4.37 3.09 -16.74
N GLU A 177 -3.52 2.06 -16.62
CA GLU A 177 -3.32 1.05 -17.64
C GLU A 177 -4.38 -0.06 -17.51
N LEU A 178 -5.20 -0.23 -18.53
CA LEU A 178 -6.22 -1.29 -18.61
C LEU A 178 -5.66 -2.58 -19.20
N LYS A 179 -4.73 -2.46 -20.13
CA LYS A 179 -4.16 -3.60 -20.86
C LYS A 179 -2.80 -3.23 -21.41
N SER A 180 -1.79 -4.06 -21.16
CA SER A 180 -0.50 -4.04 -21.85
C SER A 180 -0.31 -5.38 -22.54
N VAL A 181 -0.09 -5.36 -23.85
CA VAL A 181 0.07 -6.59 -24.65
C VAL A 181 1.12 -6.39 -25.73
N SER A 182 1.95 -7.41 -25.91
CA SER A 182 2.90 -7.50 -27.01
C SER A 182 2.40 -8.51 -28.02
N TYR A 183 2.22 -8.08 -29.26
CA TYR A 183 1.93 -8.98 -30.36
C TYR A 183 3.19 -9.25 -31.15
N GLU A 184 3.55 -10.53 -31.27
CA GLU A 184 4.69 -10.97 -32.07
C GLU A 184 4.22 -11.68 -33.34
N ASN A 185 4.72 -11.23 -34.47
CA ASN A 185 4.49 -11.86 -35.75
C ASN A 185 5.79 -12.50 -36.22
N SER A 186 5.95 -13.80 -35.98
CA SER A 186 7.13 -14.55 -36.44
C SER A 186 7.06 -14.95 -37.93
N SER A 187 5.96 -14.63 -38.62
CA SER A 187 5.79 -14.96 -40.04
C SER A 187 6.48 -13.94 -40.97
N SER A 188 6.55 -14.28 -42.26
CA SER A 188 7.09 -13.41 -43.32
C SER A 188 6.05 -12.46 -43.92
N SER A 189 4.83 -12.44 -43.40
CA SER A 189 3.71 -11.62 -43.90
C SER A 189 3.07 -10.82 -42.78
N LYS A 190 2.51 -9.65 -43.10
CA LYS A 190 1.81 -8.78 -42.14
C LYS A 190 0.61 -9.53 -41.52
N GLN A 191 0.40 -9.36 -40.22
CA GLN A 191 -0.73 -9.95 -39.49
C GLN A 191 -1.58 -8.84 -38.85
N GLN A 192 -2.89 -9.06 -38.75
CA GLN A 192 -3.80 -8.18 -38.02
C GLN A 192 -4.16 -8.81 -36.67
N GLN A 193 -4.15 -8.00 -35.63
CA GLN A 193 -4.53 -8.40 -34.28
C GLN A 193 -5.60 -7.47 -33.74
N THR A 194 -6.65 -8.01 -33.14
CA THR A 194 -7.72 -7.22 -32.54
C THR A 194 -7.41 -6.98 -31.06
N VAL A 195 -7.39 -5.71 -30.67
CA VAL A 195 -7.30 -5.28 -29.28
C VAL A 195 -8.68 -4.89 -28.81
N GLU A 196 -9.22 -5.64 -27.86
CA GLU A 196 -10.50 -5.38 -27.21
C GLU A 196 -10.28 -5.27 -25.69
N THR A 197 -10.88 -4.25 -25.08
CA THR A 197 -10.94 -4.06 -23.62
C THR A 197 -12.18 -3.26 -23.24
N SER A 198 -12.65 -3.45 -22.01
CA SER A 198 -13.72 -2.65 -21.42
C SER A 198 -13.48 -2.46 -19.94
N LYS A 199 -13.87 -1.31 -19.40
CA LYS A 199 -13.83 -1.03 -17.96
C LYS A 199 -15.14 -0.41 -17.50
N LYS A 200 -15.67 -0.95 -16.41
CA LYS A 200 -16.75 -0.32 -15.66
C LYS A 200 -16.17 0.82 -14.81
N VAL A 201 -16.65 2.02 -15.01
CA VAL A 201 -16.24 3.25 -14.31
C VAL A 201 -17.43 3.84 -13.57
N THR A 202 -17.17 4.50 -12.44
CA THR A 202 -18.20 5.20 -11.67
C THR A 202 -17.98 6.70 -11.76
N LYS A 203 -18.86 7.39 -12.49
CA LYS A 203 -18.93 8.86 -12.52
C LYS A 203 -19.69 9.33 -11.28
N LYS A 204 -19.24 10.44 -10.71
CA LYS A 204 -19.88 11.04 -9.52
C LYS A 204 -20.07 12.54 -9.74
N SER A 205 -21.17 13.05 -9.24
CA SER A 205 -21.54 14.46 -9.29
C SER A 205 -22.16 14.86 -7.96
N SER A 206 -21.69 15.97 -7.37
CA SER A 206 -22.16 16.47 -6.09
C SER A 206 -22.16 17.98 -6.07
N TRP A 207 -23.28 18.61 -5.71
CA TRP A 207 -23.40 20.06 -5.55
C TRP A 207 -23.58 20.40 -4.08
N SER A 208 -22.60 21.07 -3.47
CA SER A 208 -22.68 21.43 -2.05
C SER A 208 -23.75 22.48 -1.80
N MET A 209 -24.58 22.30 -0.78
CA MET A 209 -25.59 23.28 -0.40
C MET A 209 -25.77 23.32 1.13
N SER A 210 -26.45 24.34 1.66
CA SER A 210 -26.67 24.47 3.10
C SER A 210 -27.35 23.22 3.70
N THR A 211 -26.75 22.68 4.76
CA THR A 211 -27.17 21.42 5.39
C THR A 211 -28.57 21.50 6.00
N SER A 212 -29.00 22.69 6.45
CA SER A 212 -30.31 22.88 7.08
C SER A 212 -31.48 22.71 6.10
N PHE A 213 -31.34 23.22 4.88
CA PHE A 213 -32.37 23.14 3.85
C PHE A 213 -32.47 21.73 3.25
N THR A 214 -31.31 21.14 2.90
CA THR A 214 -31.21 19.81 2.27
C THR A 214 -31.54 18.66 3.22
N ALA A 215 -31.41 18.87 4.54
CA ALA A 215 -31.92 17.93 5.54
C ALA A 215 -33.45 17.92 5.64
N THR A 216 -34.14 18.94 5.12
CA THR A 216 -35.59 19.07 5.18
C THR A 216 -36.27 18.69 3.87
N PHE A 217 -35.70 19.11 2.73
CA PHE A 217 -36.29 18.92 1.41
C PHE A 217 -35.33 18.19 0.46
N THR A 218 -35.87 17.23 -0.30
CA THR A 218 -35.13 16.56 -1.38
C THR A 218 -35.01 17.47 -2.59
N MET A 219 -33.78 17.79 -3.00
CA MET A 219 -33.49 18.70 -4.11
C MET A 219 -33.17 17.95 -5.41
N SER A 220 -33.80 18.36 -6.51
CA SER A 220 -33.35 18.04 -7.88
C SER A 220 -32.42 19.13 -8.40
N VAL A 221 -31.38 18.75 -9.12
CA VAL A 221 -30.43 19.69 -9.75
C VAL A 221 -30.59 19.61 -11.25
N LYS A 222 -30.82 20.75 -11.91
CA LYS A 222 -30.82 20.88 -13.37
C LYS A 222 -29.55 21.58 -13.80
N ALA A 223 -28.59 20.79 -14.26
CA ALA A 223 -27.26 21.25 -14.60
C ALA A 223 -26.65 20.35 -15.67
N GLY A 224 -25.71 20.88 -16.45
CA GLY A 224 -24.77 20.04 -17.18
C GLY A 224 -23.65 19.57 -16.25
N VAL A 225 -23.16 18.36 -16.49
CA VAL A 225 -22.06 17.75 -15.72
C VAL A 225 -20.72 18.06 -16.41
N PRO A 226 -19.70 18.57 -15.70
CA PRO A 226 -18.34 18.71 -16.23
C PRO A 226 -17.74 17.37 -16.70
N GLU A 227 -17.25 17.32 -17.93
CA GLU A 227 -16.61 16.16 -18.55
C GLU A 227 -15.20 16.49 -19.03
N VAL A 228 -14.28 15.52 -18.94
CA VAL A 228 -12.91 15.66 -19.43
C VAL A 228 -12.77 15.05 -20.81
N ALA A 229 -12.13 15.78 -21.72
CA ALA A 229 -11.82 15.29 -23.06
C ALA A 229 -10.40 15.66 -23.47
N GLU A 230 -9.73 14.79 -24.22
CA GLU A 230 -8.50 15.11 -24.92
C GLU A 230 -8.83 15.90 -26.20
N VAL A 231 -8.17 17.04 -26.39
CA VAL A 231 -8.18 17.88 -27.60
C VAL A 231 -6.76 18.03 -28.14
N SER A 232 -6.61 18.59 -29.34
CA SER A 232 -5.30 18.70 -30.01
C SER A 232 -4.23 19.46 -29.21
N THR A 233 -4.63 20.32 -28.28
CA THR A 233 -3.73 21.11 -27.40
C THR A 233 -3.54 20.50 -26.01
N GLY A 234 -4.09 19.32 -25.72
CA GLY A 234 -3.98 18.65 -24.42
C GLY A 234 -5.35 18.25 -23.84
N LEU A 235 -5.47 18.20 -22.52
CA LEU A 235 -6.74 17.93 -21.85
C LEU A 235 -7.58 19.20 -21.72
N SER A 236 -8.89 19.07 -21.87
CA SER A 236 -9.86 20.15 -21.68
C SER A 236 -11.07 19.65 -20.89
N VAL A 237 -11.76 20.56 -20.23
CA VAL A 237 -13.01 20.28 -19.51
C VAL A 237 -14.13 21.05 -20.17
N SER A 238 -15.23 20.38 -20.48
CA SER A 238 -16.45 20.98 -21.02
C SER A 238 -17.66 20.61 -20.15
N VAL A 239 -18.75 21.36 -20.28
CA VAL A 239 -20.01 21.04 -19.61
C VAL A 239 -20.88 20.23 -20.56
N GLY A 240 -21.33 19.06 -20.12
CA GLY A 240 -22.28 18.23 -20.86
C GLY A 240 -23.66 18.88 -21.03
N ALA A 241 -24.56 18.20 -21.73
CA ALA A 241 -25.95 18.65 -21.87
C ALA A 241 -26.63 18.76 -20.50
N GLU A 242 -27.55 19.70 -20.36
CA GLU A 242 -28.32 19.87 -19.13
C GLU A 242 -29.26 18.67 -18.94
N SER A 243 -29.16 18.04 -17.77
CA SER A 243 -30.05 16.96 -17.32
C SER A 243 -30.48 17.17 -15.87
N THR A 244 -31.42 16.34 -15.40
CA THR A 244 -31.91 16.40 -14.02
C THR A 244 -31.20 15.33 -13.19
N HIS A 245 -30.58 15.77 -12.11
CA HIS A 245 -29.75 14.99 -11.19
C HIS A 245 -30.28 15.11 -9.76
N SER A 246 -29.87 14.21 -8.87
CA SER A 246 -29.94 14.45 -7.42
C SER A 246 -28.79 15.34 -6.95
N LEU A 247 -28.87 15.87 -5.73
CA LEU A 247 -27.81 16.70 -5.15
C LEU A 247 -26.46 15.96 -5.06
N GLU A 248 -26.53 14.65 -4.82
CA GLU A 248 -25.42 13.71 -4.94
C GLU A 248 -25.87 12.57 -5.85
N GLU A 249 -25.08 12.26 -6.87
CA GLU A 249 -25.35 11.20 -7.83
C GLU A 249 -24.10 10.37 -8.10
N SER A 250 -24.32 9.08 -8.34
CA SER A 250 -23.31 8.14 -8.75
C SER A 250 -23.87 7.29 -9.88
N GLU A 251 -23.23 7.32 -11.03
CA GLU A 251 -23.61 6.55 -12.21
C GLU A 251 -22.49 5.58 -12.56
N GLU A 252 -22.82 4.32 -12.79
CA GLU A 252 -21.88 3.35 -13.34
C GLU A 252 -22.04 3.25 -14.86
N ARG A 253 -20.93 3.42 -15.58
CA ARG A 253 -20.88 3.33 -17.04
C ARG A 253 -19.78 2.38 -17.46
N THR A 254 -19.96 1.66 -18.56
CA THR A 254 -18.91 0.81 -19.14
C THR A 254 -18.28 1.53 -20.32
N GLU A 255 -16.99 1.83 -20.23
CA GLU A 255 -16.20 2.32 -21.36
C GLU A 255 -15.56 1.13 -22.08
N SER A 256 -15.57 1.14 -23.42
CA SER A 256 -15.03 0.03 -24.22
C SER A 256 -14.22 0.52 -25.42
N LEU A 257 -13.13 -0.18 -25.72
CA LEU A 257 -12.32 0.01 -26.92
C LEU A 257 -12.22 -1.31 -27.68
N LYS A 258 -12.49 -1.27 -28.98
CA LYS A 258 -12.23 -2.37 -29.92
C LYS A 258 -11.57 -1.81 -31.18
N THR A 259 -10.33 -2.20 -31.43
CA THR A 259 -9.58 -1.75 -32.62
C THR A 259 -8.66 -2.84 -33.15
N THR A 260 -8.28 -2.75 -34.42
CA THR A 260 -7.35 -3.68 -35.07
C THR A 260 -6.01 -3.01 -35.30
N ILE A 261 -4.93 -3.69 -34.93
CA ILE A 261 -3.56 -3.26 -35.17
C ILE A 261 -2.88 -4.16 -36.18
N ASP A 262 -1.93 -3.59 -36.90
CA ASP A 262 -1.11 -4.29 -37.87
C ASP A 262 0.26 -4.65 -37.27
N VAL A 263 0.59 -5.94 -37.22
CA VAL A 263 1.87 -6.44 -36.72
C VAL A 263 2.74 -6.84 -37.93
N PRO A 264 3.82 -6.10 -38.24
CA PRO A 264 4.64 -6.39 -39.41
C PRO A 264 5.41 -7.73 -39.30
N PRO A 265 5.88 -8.29 -40.43
CA PRO A 265 6.64 -9.54 -40.44
C PRO A 265 7.87 -9.52 -39.53
N ARG A 266 8.10 -10.58 -38.77
CA ARG A 266 9.24 -10.73 -37.84
C ARG A 266 9.40 -9.52 -36.91
N LYS A 267 8.28 -8.97 -36.42
CA LYS A 267 8.24 -7.84 -35.49
C LYS A 267 7.39 -8.15 -34.28
N ARG A 268 7.66 -7.37 -33.24
CA ARG A 268 6.84 -7.25 -32.05
C ARG A 268 6.25 -5.83 -32.02
N VAL A 269 4.99 -5.71 -31.62
CA VAL A 269 4.32 -4.43 -31.38
C VAL A 269 3.82 -4.42 -29.95
N HIS A 270 4.29 -3.46 -29.16
CA HIS A 270 3.85 -3.22 -27.79
C HIS A 270 2.68 -2.25 -27.77
N VAL A 271 1.54 -2.68 -27.24
CA VAL A 271 0.32 -1.89 -27.16
C VAL A 271 -0.08 -1.69 -25.72
N HIS A 272 -0.29 -0.43 -25.36
CA HIS A 272 -0.84 -0.03 -24.07
C HIS A 272 -2.21 0.58 -24.29
N VAL A 273 -3.17 0.17 -23.46
CA VAL A 273 -4.51 0.71 -23.45
C VAL A 273 -4.74 1.35 -22.10
N THR A 274 -5.04 2.64 -22.11
CA THR A 274 -5.14 3.46 -20.89
C THR A 274 -6.46 4.22 -20.84
N ILE A 275 -6.89 4.57 -19.62
CA ILE A 275 -8.00 5.48 -19.36
C ILE A 275 -7.55 6.52 -18.34
N GLY A 276 -7.94 7.77 -18.52
CA GLY A 276 -7.68 8.85 -17.57
C GLY A 276 -8.83 9.04 -16.60
N ARG A 277 -8.56 9.19 -15.31
CA ARG A 277 -9.54 9.59 -14.29
C ARG A 277 -9.28 11.03 -13.84
N ALA A 278 -10.28 11.89 -13.98
CA ALA A 278 -10.26 13.27 -13.53
C ALA A 278 -11.13 13.45 -12.27
N VAL A 279 -10.65 14.26 -11.33
CA VAL A 279 -11.43 14.72 -10.17
C VAL A 279 -11.59 16.23 -10.28
N PHE A 280 -12.82 16.70 -10.09
CA PHE A 280 -13.15 18.12 -10.16
C PHE A 280 -13.52 18.66 -8.79
N ASP A 281 -13.01 19.83 -8.48
CA ASP A 281 -13.46 20.69 -7.39
C ASP A 281 -13.64 22.10 -7.96
N LEU A 282 -14.89 22.49 -8.20
CA LEU A 282 -15.24 23.70 -8.94
C LEU A 282 -16.25 24.54 -8.17
N PRO A 283 -16.04 25.86 -8.00
CA PRO A 283 -17.11 26.72 -7.53
C PRO A 283 -18.26 26.72 -8.54
N TYR A 284 -19.50 26.72 -8.05
CA TYR A 284 -20.69 26.90 -8.86
C TYR A 284 -21.58 28.02 -8.31
N THR A 285 -22.36 28.62 -9.21
CA THR A 285 -23.48 29.51 -8.88
C THR A 285 -24.76 28.91 -9.44
N GLY A 286 -25.89 29.08 -8.76
CA GLY A 286 -27.19 28.64 -9.27
C GLY A 286 -28.35 29.30 -8.52
N THR A 287 -29.57 29.09 -9.03
CA THR A 287 -30.80 29.61 -8.43
C THR A 287 -31.57 28.47 -7.77
N VAL A 288 -31.90 28.61 -6.49
CA VAL A 288 -32.81 27.70 -5.81
C VAL A 288 -34.24 28.12 -6.13
N LYS A 289 -35.05 27.19 -6.64
CA LYS A 289 -36.46 27.38 -6.95
C LYS A 289 -37.31 26.44 -6.11
N ILE A 290 -38.11 27.00 -5.23
CA ILE A 290 -39.04 26.26 -4.38
C ILE A 290 -40.45 26.51 -4.89
N THR A 291 -41.16 25.45 -5.28
CA THR A 291 -42.56 25.52 -5.71
C THR A 291 -43.44 24.98 -4.59
N CYS A 292 -44.38 25.79 -4.11
CA CYS A 292 -45.34 25.42 -3.07
C CYS A 292 -46.59 24.77 -3.67
N LYS A 293 -47.30 23.94 -2.90
CA LYS A 293 -48.53 23.25 -3.32
C LYS A 293 -49.68 24.19 -3.71
N ASN A 294 -49.64 25.44 -3.25
CA ASN A 294 -50.58 26.49 -3.64
C ASN A 294 -50.20 27.19 -4.97
N GLY A 295 -49.16 26.70 -5.68
CA GLY A 295 -48.67 27.25 -6.95
C GLY A 295 -47.69 28.41 -6.82
N SER A 296 -47.48 28.96 -5.61
CA SER A 296 -46.53 30.04 -5.39
C SER A 296 -45.07 29.56 -5.44
N VAL A 297 -44.14 30.47 -5.74
CA VAL A 297 -42.72 30.15 -5.93
C VAL A 297 -41.84 31.09 -5.11
N LEU A 298 -40.86 30.53 -4.40
CA LEU A 298 -39.75 31.27 -3.78
C LEU A 298 -38.45 31.00 -4.55
N GLN A 299 -37.70 32.05 -4.87
CA GLN A 299 -36.40 31.93 -5.56
C GLN A 299 -35.33 32.78 -4.89
N TYR A 300 -34.11 32.24 -4.83
CA TYR A 300 -32.93 32.97 -4.41
C TYR A 300 -31.66 32.39 -5.02
N GLU A 301 -30.65 33.24 -5.16
CA GLU A 301 -29.32 32.84 -5.66
C GLU A 301 -28.53 32.11 -4.58
N THR A 302 -27.76 31.11 -5.00
CA THR A 302 -26.86 30.32 -4.16
C THR A 302 -25.52 30.11 -4.84
N LYS A 303 -24.52 29.81 -4.01
CA LYS A 303 -23.17 29.44 -4.44
C LYS A 303 -22.69 28.26 -3.60
N GLY A 304 -21.85 27.43 -4.19
CA GLY A 304 -21.27 26.27 -3.53
C GLY A 304 -20.08 25.70 -4.30
N GLU A 305 -19.66 24.52 -3.90
CA GLU A 305 -18.64 23.70 -4.56
C GLU A 305 -19.30 22.50 -5.24
N TYR A 306 -18.91 22.27 -6.48
CA TYR A 306 -19.21 21.08 -7.24
C TYR A 306 -18.03 20.11 -7.14
N LYS A 307 -18.31 18.88 -6.72
CA LYS A 307 -17.33 17.80 -6.67
C LYS A 307 -17.71 16.72 -7.65
N GLY A 308 -16.81 16.42 -8.58
CA GLY A 308 -17.07 15.51 -9.69
C GLY A 308 -15.97 14.48 -9.89
N VAL A 309 -16.33 13.34 -10.46
CA VAL A 309 -15.38 12.35 -10.99
C VAL A 309 -15.80 12.01 -12.41
N SER A 310 -14.88 12.18 -13.36
CA SER A 310 -15.10 11.85 -14.78
C SER A 310 -13.89 11.11 -15.35
N TYR A 311 -14.04 10.61 -16.57
CA TYR A 311 -13.03 9.78 -17.24
C TYR A 311 -12.84 10.25 -18.68
N THR A 312 -11.62 10.12 -19.18
CA THR A 312 -11.35 10.26 -20.62
C THR A 312 -11.86 9.02 -21.36
N ASP A 313 -11.90 9.09 -22.68
CA ASP A 313 -12.06 7.90 -23.51
C ASP A 313 -10.88 6.92 -23.29
N ILE A 314 -11.15 5.63 -23.55
CA ILE A 314 -10.10 4.61 -23.57
C ILE A 314 -9.21 4.85 -24.79
N LYS A 315 -7.91 5.00 -24.54
CA LYS A 315 -6.90 5.32 -25.57
C LYS A 315 -5.92 4.19 -25.74
N MET A 316 -5.50 3.98 -26.98
CA MET A 316 -4.36 3.13 -27.32
C MET A 316 -3.10 3.99 -27.50
N SER A 317 -2.01 3.61 -26.85
CA SER A 317 -0.72 4.30 -26.94
C SER A 317 0.43 3.32 -27.17
N TYR A 318 1.50 3.84 -27.78
CA TYR A 318 2.72 3.10 -28.10
C TYR A 318 3.91 3.79 -27.42
N PRO A 319 4.88 3.04 -26.89
CA PRO A 319 6.08 3.62 -26.26
C PRO A 319 7.02 4.27 -27.27
N THR A 320 6.91 3.92 -28.55
CA THR A 320 7.80 4.40 -29.60
C THR A 320 7.05 5.03 -30.76
N THR A 321 7.66 6.01 -31.44
CA THR A 321 7.24 6.51 -32.74
C THR A 321 8.11 5.90 -33.84
N LEU A 322 7.52 5.61 -35.00
CA LEU A 322 8.23 5.09 -36.17
C LEU A 322 7.48 5.47 -37.45
N GLU A 323 8.12 6.25 -38.31
CA GLU A 323 7.63 6.58 -39.65
C GLU A 323 8.69 6.19 -40.69
N ARG A 324 8.31 5.36 -41.67
CA ARG A 324 9.21 4.92 -42.75
C ARG A 324 8.98 5.76 -43.99
N ILE A 325 10.05 6.37 -44.50
CA ILE A 325 10.03 7.20 -45.71
C ILE A 325 10.93 6.57 -46.78
N GLY A 326 10.44 6.55 -48.02
CA GLY A 326 11.13 5.97 -49.17
C GLY A 326 10.18 5.26 -50.14
N GLY A 327 10.64 4.20 -50.77
CA GLY A 327 9.84 3.34 -51.64
C GLY A 327 8.98 2.34 -50.86
N SER A 328 7.78 2.07 -51.40
CA SER A 328 6.80 1.14 -50.82
C SER A 328 6.99 -0.32 -51.26
N ILE A 329 7.85 -0.58 -52.25
CA ILE A 329 8.08 -1.90 -52.85
C ILE A 329 9.57 -2.06 -53.17
N GLY A 330 10.24 -3.06 -52.57
CA GLY A 330 11.64 -3.41 -52.83
C GLY A 330 12.46 -3.66 -51.56
N GLY A 331 13.58 -4.37 -51.72
CA GLY A 331 14.54 -4.67 -50.63
C GLY A 331 14.09 -5.76 -49.65
N HIS A 332 15.00 -6.17 -48.78
CA HIS A 332 14.71 -7.00 -47.62
C HIS A 332 14.49 -6.12 -46.39
N GLU A 333 13.42 -6.38 -45.65
CA GLU A 333 13.15 -5.67 -44.39
C GLU A 333 14.25 -5.91 -43.37
N PHE A 334 14.62 -4.86 -42.65
CA PHE A 334 15.54 -4.90 -41.52
C PHE A 334 14.99 -4.10 -40.33
N SER A 335 15.44 -4.47 -39.14
CA SER A 335 15.18 -3.75 -37.90
C SER A 335 16.40 -3.87 -37.02
N PHE A 336 16.99 -2.73 -36.72
CA PHE A 336 18.21 -2.63 -35.97
C PHE A 336 17.99 -1.61 -34.85
N THR A 337 17.39 -2.12 -33.77
CA THR A 337 16.92 -1.32 -32.64
C THR A 337 17.40 -1.89 -31.30
N GLY A 338 17.48 -1.04 -30.30
CA GLY A 338 17.64 -1.38 -28.89
C GLY A 338 16.33 -1.41 -28.11
N GLU A 339 15.19 -1.66 -28.75
CA GLU A 339 13.88 -1.72 -28.08
C GLU A 339 13.87 -2.74 -26.91
N ASN A 340 14.62 -3.84 -27.05
CA ASN A 340 14.66 -4.93 -26.06
C ASN A 340 15.69 -4.74 -24.94
N ASN A 341 16.54 -3.71 -24.99
CA ASN A 341 17.61 -3.48 -24.00
C ASN A 341 17.89 -1.99 -23.74
N GLY A 342 17.07 -1.11 -24.30
CA GLY A 342 17.17 0.34 -24.27
C GLY A 342 18.29 0.94 -25.11
N ALA A 343 19.07 0.19 -25.90
CA ALA A 343 20.23 0.75 -26.60
C ALA A 343 19.81 1.81 -27.62
N CYS A 344 20.50 2.96 -27.64
CA CYS A 344 20.29 4.02 -28.62
C CYS A 344 21.32 4.01 -29.75
N LEU A 345 20.98 4.69 -30.84
CA LEU A 345 21.88 5.00 -31.94
C LEU A 345 23.06 5.87 -31.45
N GLU A 346 24.28 5.37 -31.61
CA GLU A 346 25.52 6.01 -31.15
C GLU A 346 26.34 6.59 -32.31
N LYS A 347 26.23 5.98 -33.49
CA LYS A 347 26.91 6.44 -34.71
C LYS A 347 26.13 6.05 -35.96
N ILE A 348 26.22 6.88 -36.99
CA ILE A 348 25.64 6.58 -38.30
C ILE A 348 26.56 7.04 -39.43
N TRP A 349 26.73 6.17 -40.43
CA TRP A 349 27.34 6.47 -41.72
C TRP A 349 26.28 6.39 -42.82
N VAL A 350 26.28 7.38 -43.71
CA VAL A 350 25.32 7.46 -44.82
C VAL A 350 26.07 7.65 -46.13
N TRP A 351 25.90 6.71 -47.06
CA TRP A 351 26.39 6.82 -48.44
C TRP A 351 25.25 7.26 -49.34
N VAL A 352 25.51 8.27 -50.16
CA VAL A 352 24.54 8.82 -51.10
C VAL A 352 25.04 8.63 -52.53
N GLY A 353 24.10 8.38 -53.44
CA GLY A 353 24.33 8.30 -54.88
C GLY A 353 23.68 9.47 -55.59
N GLU A 354 23.64 9.38 -56.93
CA GLU A 354 23.08 10.42 -57.78
C GLU A 354 21.59 10.68 -57.52
N TRP A 355 20.83 9.63 -57.20
CA TRP A 355 19.38 9.70 -57.12
C TRP A 355 18.80 9.03 -55.84
N GLN A 356 19.65 8.57 -54.92
CA GLN A 356 19.22 7.79 -53.76
C GLN A 356 20.25 7.77 -52.61
N VAL A 357 19.81 7.36 -51.43
CA VAL A 357 20.68 6.86 -50.35
C VAL A 357 21.06 5.41 -50.68
N LYS A 358 22.36 5.14 -50.83
CA LYS A 358 22.88 3.83 -51.24
C LYS A 358 23.02 2.85 -50.09
N ALA A 359 23.56 3.34 -48.97
CA ALA A 359 23.78 2.50 -47.82
C ALA A 359 23.75 3.30 -46.53
N ILE A 360 23.43 2.63 -45.44
CA ILE A 360 23.50 3.15 -44.07
C ILE A 360 24.23 2.10 -43.23
N ARG A 361 25.22 2.54 -42.45
CA ARG A 361 25.78 1.74 -41.36
C ARG A 361 25.44 2.41 -40.05
N ALA A 362 24.88 1.66 -39.12
CA ALA A 362 24.46 2.16 -37.82
C ALA A 362 25.16 1.38 -36.71
N TRP A 363 25.51 2.08 -35.63
CA TRP A 363 26.02 1.51 -34.39
C TRP A 363 25.07 1.85 -33.26
N LEU A 364 24.79 0.86 -32.41
CA LEU A 364 24.06 1.06 -31.17
C LEU A 364 25.04 1.09 -30.00
N SER A 365 24.64 1.78 -28.94
CA SER A 365 25.40 1.93 -27.68
C SER A 365 25.67 0.61 -26.93
N ASP A 366 25.08 -0.51 -27.36
CA ASP A 366 25.40 -1.85 -26.86
C ASP A 366 26.53 -2.54 -27.64
N GLY A 367 27.19 -1.82 -28.55
CA GLY A 367 28.31 -2.27 -29.35
C GLY A 367 27.93 -3.01 -30.63
N ARG A 368 26.63 -3.24 -30.90
CA ARG A 368 26.18 -3.81 -32.18
C ARG A 368 26.37 -2.80 -33.29
N ASP A 369 26.74 -3.28 -34.48
CA ASP A 369 26.74 -2.47 -35.69
C ASP A 369 26.36 -3.28 -36.94
N GLN A 370 25.73 -2.63 -37.91
CA GLN A 370 25.29 -3.28 -39.14
C GLN A 370 25.20 -2.32 -40.32
N THR A 371 25.56 -2.80 -41.51
CA THR A 371 25.41 -2.09 -42.80
C THR A 371 24.20 -2.60 -43.57
N PHE A 372 23.42 -1.68 -44.12
CA PHE A 372 22.27 -1.91 -45.00
C PHE A 372 22.52 -1.24 -46.35
N GLY A 373 22.22 -1.92 -47.46
CA GLY A 373 22.55 -1.45 -48.81
C GLY A 373 24.00 -1.72 -49.21
N ASN A 374 24.37 -1.36 -50.45
CA ASN A 374 25.74 -1.54 -50.96
C ASN A 374 26.50 -0.20 -50.95
N PRO A 375 27.45 0.00 -50.02
CA PRO A 375 28.20 1.25 -49.90
C PRO A 375 29.07 1.48 -51.15
N ALA A 376 29.08 2.71 -51.65
CA ALA A 376 29.93 3.15 -52.75
C ALA A 376 30.22 4.64 -52.64
N GLY A 377 31.47 5.05 -52.92
CA GLY A 377 31.93 6.43 -52.79
C GLY A 377 32.19 6.86 -51.34
N GLY A 378 32.27 8.18 -51.11
CA GLY A 378 32.41 8.76 -49.77
C GLY A 378 31.11 8.69 -48.97
N HIS A 379 31.22 8.64 -47.64
CA HIS A 379 30.07 8.71 -46.73
C HIS A 379 30.10 10.01 -45.94
N GLN A 380 28.93 10.41 -45.45
CA GLN A 380 28.81 11.34 -44.34
C GLN A 380 28.74 10.55 -43.04
N GLU A 381 29.35 11.06 -41.99
CA GLU A 381 29.31 10.45 -40.67
C GLU A 381 28.77 11.39 -39.61
N TYR A 382 28.14 10.80 -38.61
CA TYR A 382 27.78 11.47 -37.37
C TYR A 382 28.00 10.53 -36.19
N ILE A 383 28.62 11.05 -35.13
CA ILE A 383 28.88 10.36 -33.87
C ILE A 383 28.16 11.14 -32.78
N PHE A 384 27.26 10.48 -32.07
CA PHE A 384 26.49 11.09 -30.99
C PHE A 384 27.35 11.11 -29.72
N SER A 385 27.38 12.25 -29.03
CA SER A 385 27.94 12.36 -27.69
C SER A 385 27.00 11.70 -26.68
N THR A 386 27.53 11.28 -25.53
CA THR A 386 26.72 10.74 -24.43
C THR A 386 25.58 11.70 -24.03
N GLY A 387 24.34 11.21 -23.97
CA GLY A 387 23.15 12.02 -23.65
C GLY A 387 22.67 12.97 -24.76
N GLU A 388 23.29 12.93 -25.95
CA GLU A 388 22.83 13.70 -27.10
C GLU A 388 21.54 13.10 -27.69
N CYS A 389 20.58 13.95 -28.01
CA CYS A 389 19.25 13.54 -28.49
C CYS A 389 18.84 14.37 -29.71
N PHE A 390 18.02 13.79 -30.57
CA PHE A 390 17.47 14.46 -31.74
C PHE A 390 16.49 15.55 -31.31
N THR A 391 16.60 16.73 -31.93
CA THR A 391 15.62 17.83 -31.78
C THR A 391 14.74 17.96 -33.02
N SER A 392 15.20 17.44 -34.16
CA SER A 392 14.40 17.27 -35.37
C SER A 392 14.97 16.20 -36.27
N LEU A 393 14.09 15.56 -37.05
CA LEU A 393 14.45 14.66 -38.13
C LEU A 393 13.52 14.93 -39.32
N SER A 394 14.09 15.04 -40.51
CA SER A 394 13.38 15.09 -41.77
C SER A 394 13.93 14.03 -42.72
N LEU A 395 13.02 13.35 -43.41
CA LEU A 395 13.35 12.36 -44.43
C LEU A 395 12.75 12.77 -45.78
N TRP A 396 13.36 12.31 -46.87
CA TRP A 396 12.83 12.50 -48.22
C TRP A 396 12.86 11.16 -48.96
N GLY A 397 11.83 10.88 -49.73
CA GLY A 397 11.95 9.92 -50.83
C GLY A 397 12.80 10.50 -51.96
N ASN A 398 13.27 9.66 -52.88
CA ASN A 398 13.94 10.10 -54.10
C ASN A 398 13.03 10.86 -55.09
N GLY A 399 11.74 11.04 -54.76
CA GLY A 399 10.79 11.73 -55.62
C GLY A 399 10.22 10.91 -56.78
N ALA A 400 10.64 9.64 -56.92
CA ALA A 400 9.99 8.63 -57.77
C ALA A 400 9.17 7.60 -56.95
N GLY A 401 9.24 7.68 -55.61
CA GLY A 401 8.55 6.74 -54.72
C GLY A 401 9.19 5.35 -54.70
N THR A 402 10.48 5.24 -55.02
CA THR A 402 11.18 3.96 -55.12
C THR A 402 12.31 3.78 -54.11
N ARG A 403 12.96 4.86 -53.67
CA ARG A 403 14.09 4.82 -52.70
C ARG A 403 14.02 5.97 -51.72
N LEU A 404 14.80 5.87 -50.65
CA LEU A 404 15.13 7.00 -49.78
C LEU A 404 16.06 7.98 -50.54
N GLY A 405 15.77 9.28 -50.46
CA GLY A 405 16.50 10.34 -51.17
C GLY A 405 17.38 11.22 -50.27
N ALA A 406 16.97 11.43 -49.01
CA ALA A 406 17.78 12.19 -48.05
C ALA A 406 17.39 11.93 -46.59
N ILE A 407 18.34 12.22 -45.68
CA ILE A 407 18.22 12.23 -44.24
C ILE A 407 18.80 13.55 -43.72
N LYS A 408 18.02 14.29 -42.94
CA LYS A 408 18.48 15.49 -42.24
C LYS A 408 18.05 15.45 -40.79
N PHE A 409 18.96 15.70 -39.85
CA PHE A 409 18.60 15.84 -38.44
C PHE A 409 19.44 16.89 -37.73
N ARG A 410 18.90 17.35 -36.59
CA ARG A 410 19.61 18.20 -35.63
C ARG A 410 19.52 17.60 -34.23
N THR A 411 20.47 17.97 -33.37
CA THR A 411 20.53 17.47 -32.00
C THR A 411 20.47 18.59 -30.96
N ASN A 412 20.23 18.22 -29.71
CA ASN A 412 20.22 19.12 -28.56
C ASN A 412 21.61 19.68 -28.20
N ARG A 413 22.69 19.13 -28.79
CA ARG A 413 24.06 19.63 -28.67
C ARG A 413 24.51 20.49 -29.86
N GLY A 414 23.57 20.84 -30.74
CA GLY A 414 23.81 21.73 -31.87
C GLY A 414 24.48 21.06 -33.07
N GLY A 415 24.61 19.74 -33.08
CA GLY A 415 25.12 19.04 -34.25
C GLY A 415 24.03 18.79 -35.30
N GLU A 416 24.47 18.64 -36.55
CA GLU A 416 23.60 18.53 -37.72
C GLU A 416 24.24 17.55 -38.73
N LEU A 417 23.42 16.68 -39.31
CA LEU A 417 23.77 15.87 -40.48
C LEU A 417 22.76 16.13 -41.59
N PHE A 418 23.24 16.26 -42.82
CA PHE A 418 22.38 16.36 -43.99
C PHE A 418 22.94 15.56 -45.18
N ALA A 419 22.59 14.28 -45.21
CA ALA A 419 22.92 13.38 -46.30
C ALA A 419 21.81 13.41 -47.35
N LYS A 420 22.13 13.81 -48.59
CA LYS A 420 21.17 13.88 -49.69
C LYS A 420 21.78 13.38 -51.00
N MET A 421 20.93 12.83 -51.86
CA MET A 421 21.27 12.52 -53.25
C MET A 421 21.84 13.73 -54.00
N THR A 422 22.74 13.48 -54.97
CA THR A 422 23.56 14.55 -55.56
C THR A 422 23.03 15.15 -56.87
N SER A 423 22.26 14.38 -57.65
CA SER A 423 21.82 14.79 -58.99
C SER A 423 20.31 15.06 -59.05
N TRP A 424 19.50 14.30 -58.32
CA TRP A 424 18.05 14.53 -58.26
C TRP A 424 17.71 15.56 -57.16
N GLY A 425 16.80 16.49 -57.47
CA GLY A 425 16.35 17.50 -56.50
C GLY A 425 15.43 16.91 -55.42
N LEU A 426 15.51 17.44 -54.19
CA LEU A 426 14.58 17.10 -53.12
C LEU A 426 13.18 17.61 -53.46
N LYS A 427 12.18 16.74 -53.27
CA LYS A 427 10.76 17.08 -53.46
C LYS A 427 10.09 17.25 -52.11
N THR A 428 9.25 16.29 -51.70
CA THR A 428 8.50 16.32 -50.45
C THR A 428 9.40 16.03 -49.25
N GLU A 429 9.49 16.99 -48.33
CA GLU A 429 10.04 16.80 -47.00
C GLU A 429 9.00 16.13 -46.10
N TYR A 430 9.42 15.12 -45.35
CA TYR A 430 8.63 14.46 -44.33
C TYR A 430 9.28 14.73 -42.96
N PRO A 431 8.79 15.72 -42.21
CA PRO A 431 9.19 15.94 -40.82
C PRO A 431 8.69 14.78 -39.97
N ILE A 432 9.56 14.21 -39.14
CA ILE A 432 9.28 13.05 -38.29
C ILE A 432 9.15 13.50 -36.84
N ASP A 433 8.13 13.00 -36.13
CA ASP A 433 8.02 13.19 -34.68
C ASP A 433 9.11 12.41 -33.95
N VAL A 434 10.07 13.14 -33.39
CA VAL A 434 11.22 12.58 -32.68
C VAL A 434 10.91 12.25 -31.21
N GLY A 435 9.72 12.56 -30.71
CA GLY A 435 9.30 12.25 -29.33
C GLY A 435 10.26 12.84 -28.29
N SER A 436 10.91 11.96 -27.50
CA SER A 436 11.94 12.37 -26.53
C SER A 436 13.29 12.75 -27.16
N GLY A 437 13.47 12.51 -28.46
CA GLY A 437 14.75 12.62 -29.16
C GLY A 437 15.68 11.43 -28.96
N TYR A 438 15.31 10.48 -28.09
CA TYR A 438 16.09 9.26 -27.83
C TYR A 438 15.82 8.22 -28.92
N CYS A 439 16.74 8.10 -29.88
CA CYS A 439 16.62 7.20 -31.02
C CYS A 439 17.09 5.79 -30.64
N LEU A 440 16.15 4.84 -30.57
CA LEU A 440 16.43 3.43 -30.28
C LEU A 440 17.07 2.70 -31.48
N GLY A 441 17.12 3.31 -32.66
CA GLY A 441 17.76 2.74 -33.85
C GLY A 441 16.96 2.97 -35.14
N ILE A 442 17.21 2.12 -36.14
CA ILE A 442 16.64 2.27 -37.48
C ILE A 442 15.91 1.01 -37.94
N VAL A 443 14.83 1.20 -38.69
CA VAL A 443 13.99 0.15 -39.27
C VAL A 443 13.72 0.51 -40.73
N GLY A 444 13.76 -0.44 -41.65
CA GLY A 444 13.57 -0.12 -43.06
C GLY A 444 13.60 -1.33 -43.97
N ALA A 445 13.81 -1.08 -45.26
CA ALA A 445 14.08 -2.11 -46.25
C ALA A 445 15.27 -1.69 -47.13
N ALA A 446 16.13 -2.65 -47.46
CA ALA A 446 17.29 -2.41 -48.31
C ALA A 446 17.62 -3.60 -49.21
N GLY A 447 18.10 -3.31 -50.40
CA GLY A 447 18.72 -4.27 -51.33
C GLY A 447 20.10 -3.77 -51.73
N SER A 448 20.26 -3.42 -53.00
CA SER A 448 21.46 -2.70 -53.48
C SER A 448 21.53 -1.26 -52.98
N ASP A 449 20.38 -0.64 -52.71
CA ASP A 449 20.21 0.71 -52.18
C ASP A 449 19.25 0.69 -50.97
N ILE A 450 19.06 1.81 -50.28
CA ILE A 450 18.04 1.94 -49.23
C ILE A 450 16.68 2.23 -49.88
N ASP A 451 15.76 1.25 -49.79
CA ASP A 451 14.40 1.38 -50.27
C ASP A 451 13.61 2.36 -49.40
N ASN A 452 13.57 2.12 -48.09
CA ASN A 452 12.99 3.04 -47.12
C ASN A 452 13.70 2.91 -45.76
N VAL A 453 13.62 3.96 -44.95
CA VAL A 453 14.08 3.93 -43.56
C VAL A 453 13.13 4.74 -42.68
N GLY A 454 13.02 4.32 -41.43
CA GLY A 454 12.44 5.06 -40.33
C GLY A 454 13.35 4.97 -39.11
N PHE A 455 13.37 6.04 -38.33
CA PHE A 455 14.07 6.08 -37.06
C PHE A 455 13.05 5.81 -35.96
N MET A 456 13.37 4.87 -35.07
CA MET A 456 12.50 4.53 -33.95
C MET A 456 12.87 5.42 -32.76
N PHE A 457 11.95 6.27 -32.34
CA PHE A 457 12.17 7.14 -31.17
C PHE A 457 11.32 6.68 -30.00
N LEU A 458 11.86 6.82 -28.79
CA LEU A 458 11.08 6.71 -27.56
C LEU A 458 10.19 7.96 -27.43
N ASN A 459 8.90 7.75 -27.12
CA ASN A 459 7.98 8.85 -26.84
C ASN A 459 8.44 9.68 -25.64
N ALA A 460 7.94 10.92 -25.52
CA ALA A 460 8.31 11.81 -24.43
C ALA A 460 8.21 11.11 -23.07
N VAL A 461 9.33 11.04 -22.33
CA VAL A 461 9.44 10.28 -21.09
C VAL A 461 8.84 11.07 -19.92
N GLN A 462 8.07 10.39 -19.07
CA GLN A 462 7.53 10.90 -17.82
C GLN A 462 8.38 10.44 -16.63
N SER A 463 8.70 9.15 -16.55
CA SER A 463 9.50 8.58 -15.47
C SER A 463 10.26 7.34 -15.92
N THR A 464 11.38 7.08 -15.23
CA THR A 464 12.17 5.86 -15.43
C THR A 464 12.52 5.25 -14.07
N VAL A 465 12.26 3.96 -13.94
CA VAL A 465 12.42 3.24 -12.68
C VAL A 465 13.08 1.88 -12.94
N LEU A 466 14.17 1.59 -12.25
CA LEU A 466 14.72 0.24 -12.15
C LEU A 466 13.98 -0.51 -11.04
N THR A 467 13.34 -1.62 -11.38
CA THR A 467 12.50 -2.42 -10.47
C THR A 467 12.96 -3.88 -10.46
N ASN A 468 12.40 -4.71 -9.58
CA ASN A 468 12.74 -6.14 -9.48
C ASN A 468 14.24 -6.40 -9.29
N VAL A 469 14.93 -5.53 -8.53
CA VAL A 469 16.37 -5.63 -8.34
C VAL A 469 16.70 -6.84 -7.46
N CYS A 470 17.54 -7.74 -7.97
CA CYS A 470 18.01 -8.93 -7.30
C CYS A 470 19.55 -8.96 -7.29
N TYR A 471 20.15 -9.44 -6.19
CA TYR A 471 21.60 -9.61 -6.03
C TYR A 471 21.94 -11.11 -5.97
N PRO A 472 22.17 -11.80 -7.10
CA PRO A 472 22.19 -13.27 -7.15
C PRO A 472 23.30 -13.91 -6.32
N THR A 473 24.40 -13.20 -6.09
CA THR A 473 25.60 -13.72 -5.40
C THR A 473 25.78 -13.17 -3.99
N ILE A 474 24.78 -12.47 -3.42
CA ILE A 474 24.91 -11.82 -2.10
C ILE A 474 25.29 -12.81 -0.99
N ASN A 475 24.71 -14.03 -1.02
CA ASN A 475 24.98 -15.07 -0.02
C ASN A 475 26.36 -15.76 -0.20
N GLN A 476 27.08 -15.45 -1.27
CA GLN A 476 28.40 -16.02 -1.56
C GLN A 476 29.54 -15.05 -1.18
N LEU A 477 29.21 -13.78 -0.91
CA LEU A 477 30.19 -12.74 -0.61
C LEU A 477 30.37 -12.59 0.91
N ILE A 478 31.61 -12.75 1.38
CA ILE A 478 32.00 -12.40 2.75
C ILE A 478 32.61 -10.99 2.70
N PRO A 479 31.94 -9.97 3.28
CA PRO A 479 32.42 -8.60 3.22
C PRO A 479 33.68 -8.43 4.08
N GLN A 480 34.65 -7.68 3.55
CA GLN A 480 35.84 -7.28 4.30
C GLN A 480 35.48 -6.05 5.16
N VAL A 481 35.57 -6.19 6.49
CA VAL A 481 35.21 -5.14 7.44
C VAL A 481 36.46 -4.56 8.08
N ALA A 482 36.71 -3.27 7.84
CA ALA A 482 37.74 -2.52 8.52
C ALA A 482 37.17 -1.94 9.82
N THR A 483 37.73 -2.35 10.96
CA THR A 483 37.26 -1.91 12.28
C THR A 483 37.96 -0.61 12.68
N GLU A 484 37.18 0.40 13.08
CA GLU A 484 37.62 1.68 13.63
C GLU A 484 37.32 1.73 15.13
N GLU A 485 38.31 2.09 15.94
CA GLU A 485 38.11 2.38 17.36
C GLU A 485 37.59 3.82 17.53
N LEU A 486 36.42 3.96 18.17
CA LEU A 486 35.76 5.24 18.41
C LEU A 486 36.20 5.86 19.73
N LYS A 487 36.25 5.07 20.79
CA LYS A 487 36.64 5.49 22.15
C LYS A 487 37.20 4.30 22.94
N SER A 488 38.11 4.60 23.87
CA SER A 488 38.51 3.69 24.95
C SER A 488 38.40 4.42 26.28
N ILE A 489 37.62 3.88 27.22
CA ILE A 489 37.31 4.52 28.50
C ILE A 489 37.60 3.53 29.62
N SER A 490 38.30 3.96 30.66
CA SER A 490 38.53 3.15 31.86
C SER A 490 37.72 3.69 33.02
N TYR A 491 37.06 2.78 33.73
CA TYR A 491 36.31 3.11 34.93
C TYR A 491 36.83 2.29 36.12
N GLU A 492 36.97 2.94 37.27
CA GLU A 492 37.52 2.36 38.49
C GLU A 492 36.46 2.43 39.60
N ASN A 493 36.19 1.30 40.24
CA ASN A 493 35.24 1.20 41.34
C ASN A 493 35.96 0.88 42.65
N ASP A 494 36.31 1.92 43.41
CA ASP A 494 36.96 1.80 44.73
C ASP A 494 36.00 1.46 45.86
N SER A 495 34.72 1.20 45.58
CA SER A 495 33.72 0.87 46.59
C SER A 495 33.60 -0.64 46.83
N SER A 496 32.89 -1.04 47.89
CA SER A 496 32.65 -2.44 48.24
C SER A 496 31.42 -3.06 47.55
N THR A 497 30.75 -2.31 46.65
CA THR A 497 29.56 -2.73 45.91
C THR A 497 29.70 -2.43 44.42
N SER A 498 29.01 -3.17 43.54
CA SER A 498 29.05 -2.91 42.10
C SER A 498 28.53 -1.50 41.77
N GLN A 499 29.15 -0.85 40.80
CA GLN A 499 28.71 0.46 40.29
C GLN A 499 28.24 0.32 38.84
N HIS A 500 27.15 1.01 38.51
CA HIS A 500 26.63 1.08 37.14
C HIS A 500 27.14 2.36 36.48
N GLN A 501 27.79 2.25 35.32
CA GLN A 501 28.21 3.41 34.52
C GLN A 501 27.53 3.40 33.16
N THR A 502 26.98 4.55 32.75
CA THR A 502 26.38 4.69 31.42
C THR A 502 27.45 5.16 30.44
N VAL A 503 27.60 4.41 29.36
CA VAL A 503 28.48 4.70 28.24
C VAL A 503 27.62 5.21 27.08
N GLU A 504 27.88 6.43 26.64
CA GLU A 504 27.22 7.06 25.49
C GLU A 504 28.24 7.45 24.41
N THR A 505 28.02 6.97 23.19
CA THR A 505 28.86 7.31 22.03
C THR A 505 28.01 7.40 20.77
N SER A 506 28.37 8.33 19.90
CA SER A 506 27.77 8.46 18.58
C SER A 506 28.84 8.72 17.52
N LYS A 507 28.65 8.17 16.32
CA LYS A 507 29.50 8.42 15.15
C LYS A 507 28.62 8.72 13.93
N LYS A 508 28.97 9.80 13.24
CA LYS A 508 28.42 10.09 11.91
C LYS A 508 29.10 9.19 10.87
N VAL A 509 28.30 8.40 10.16
CA VAL A 509 28.74 7.48 9.10
C VAL A 509 28.10 7.87 7.77
N THR A 510 28.73 7.48 6.66
CA THR A 510 28.23 7.78 5.30
C THR A 510 28.04 6.49 4.53
N LYS A 511 26.79 6.02 4.43
CA LYS A 511 26.41 4.87 3.62
C LYS A 511 26.31 5.29 2.16
N LYS A 512 26.73 4.42 1.24
CA LYS A 512 26.67 4.68 -0.21
C LYS A 512 26.10 3.49 -0.95
N SER A 513 25.25 3.78 -1.93
CA SER A 513 24.63 2.80 -2.82
C SER A 513 24.71 3.30 -4.25
N SER A 514 25.17 2.45 -5.18
CA SER A 514 25.27 2.80 -6.60
C SER A 514 24.99 1.57 -7.45
N TRP A 515 24.13 1.69 -8.46
CA TRP A 515 23.85 0.64 -9.43
C TRP A 515 24.42 1.02 -10.79
N SER A 516 25.38 0.23 -11.30
CA SER A 516 25.93 0.46 -12.63
C SER A 516 24.92 0.07 -13.72
N MET A 517 24.96 0.75 -14.86
CA MET A 517 24.14 0.40 -16.02
C MET A 517 25.00 0.49 -17.28
N SER A 518 24.90 -0.51 -18.16
CA SER A 518 25.72 -0.62 -19.37
C SER A 518 25.22 0.24 -20.54
N ASN A 519 24.16 1.02 -20.36
CA ASN A 519 23.47 1.72 -21.42
C ASN A 519 23.54 3.24 -21.21
N SER A 520 23.68 4.00 -22.30
CA SER A 520 23.74 5.47 -22.33
C SER A 520 22.45 6.15 -21.86
N PHE A 521 21.37 5.37 -21.67
CA PHE A 521 20.04 5.83 -21.27
C PHE A 521 20.03 6.73 -20.02
N THR A 522 20.80 6.38 -18.99
CA THR A 522 20.89 7.14 -17.72
C THR A 522 21.59 8.50 -17.88
N SER A 523 22.29 8.71 -18.98
CA SER A 523 22.88 10.01 -19.31
C SER A 523 21.87 10.97 -19.93
N THR A 524 20.75 10.46 -20.44
CA THR A 524 19.65 11.25 -21.01
C THR A 524 18.53 11.46 -19.99
N PHE A 525 18.15 10.42 -19.25
CA PHE A 525 17.02 10.44 -18.32
C PHE A 525 17.46 10.15 -16.89
N SER A 526 16.92 10.92 -15.93
CA SER A 526 17.06 10.59 -14.52
C SER A 526 16.28 9.31 -14.20
N MET A 527 16.88 8.46 -13.37
CA MET A 527 16.33 7.16 -13.02
C MET A 527 16.30 6.98 -11.50
N SER A 528 15.17 6.45 -11.04
CA SER A 528 15.01 5.97 -9.66
C SER A 528 15.18 4.45 -9.62
N VAL A 529 15.58 3.93 -8.47
CA VAL A 529 15.80 2.50 -8.24
C VAL A 529 14.91 2.05 -7.10
N LYS A 530 14.04 1.08 -7.35
CA LYS A 530 13.21 0.44 -6.34
C LYS A 530 13.86 -0.89 -5.96
N ALA A 531 14.60 -0.89 -4.85
CA ALA A 531 15.42 -2.02 -4.42
C ALA A 531 15.62 -1.99 -2.90
N GLY A 532 15.92 -3.16 -2.32
CA GLY A 532 16.50 -3.20 -0.98
C GLY A 532 18.01 -2.94 -1.02
N ILE A 533 18.54 -2.28 0.01
CA ILE A 533 19.97 -2.01 0.15
C ILE A 533 20.65 -3.18 0.87
N PRO A 534 21.73 -3.77 0.31
CA PRO A 534 22.56 -4.73 1.04
C PRO A 534 23.25 -4.07 2.25
N GLU A 535 23.09 -4.67 3.42
CA GLU A 535 23.68 -4.22 4.68
C GLU A 535 24.61 -5.29 5.28
N VAL A 536 25.64 -4.84 5.99
CA VAL A 536 26.58 -5.72 6.68
C VAL A 536 26.03 -6.10 8.05
N ALA A 537 26.04 -7.38 8.36
CA ALA A 537 25.72 -7.90 9.68
C ALA A 537 26.85 -8.81 10.19
N GLU A 538 27.14 -8.75 11.48
CA GLU A 538 28.05 -9.69 12.14
C GLU A 538 27.30 -10.99 12.42
N VAL A 539 27.90 -12.12 12.06
CA VAL A 539 27.37 -13.47 12.26
C VAL A 539 28.44 -14.35 12.90
N SER A 540 28.06 -15.51 13.44
CA SER A 540 28.98 -16.40 14.16
C SER A 540 30.26 -16.81 13.39
N THR A 541 30.28 -16.71 12.06
CA THR A 541 31.44 -17.02 11.21
C THR A 541 32.16 -15.79 10.64
N GLY A 542 31.88 -14.58 11.15
CA GLY A 542 32.46 -13.32 10.68
C GLY A 542 31.38 -12.32 10.28
N TYR A 543 31.35 -11.93 9.01
CA TYR A 543 30.37 -10.98 8.49
C TYR A 543 29.61 -11.56 7.31
N SER A 544 28.36 -11.15 7.14
CA SER A 544 27.51 -11.48 6.00
C SER A 544 26.76 -10.27 5.49
N LEU A 545 26.21 -10.36 4.28
CA LEU A 545 25.35 -9.34 3.69
C LEU A 545 23.89 -9.80 3.70
N SER A 546 22.98 -8.91 4.05
CA SER A 546 21.53 -9.11 3.97
C SER A 546 20.87 -7.94 3.25
N VAL A 547 19.78 -8.17 2.53
CA VAL A 547 19.05 -7.11 1.83
C VAL A 547 17.98 -6.53 2.75
N GLY A 548 17.98 -5.20 2.93
CA GLY A 548 16.94 -4.50 3.67
C GLY A 548 15.58 -4.47 2.95
N MET A 549 14.61 -3.79 3.55
CA MET A 549 13.29 -3.58 2.94
C MET A 549 13.42 -2.81 1.62
N GLU A 550 12.56 -3.12 0.65
CA GLU A 550 12.55 -2.41 -0.62
C GLU A 550 12.06 -0.96 -0.45
N SER A 551 12.87 -0.01 -0.89
CA SER A 551 12.55 1.42 -0.94
C SER A 551 12.98 2.05 -2.27
N THR A 552 12.63 3.32 -2.47
CA THR A 552 12.98 4.07 -3.69
C THR A 552 14.22 4.92 -3.44
N HIS A 553 15.23 4.74 -4.29
CA HIS A 553 16.54 5.38 -4.22
C HIS A 553 16.88 6.08 -5.55
N SER A 554 17.89 6.94 -5.55
CA SER A 554 18.54 7.41 -6.78
C SER A 554 19.53 6.36 -7.31
N LEU A 555 19.92 6.48 -8.58
CA LEU A 555 20.92 5.59 -9.19
C LEU A 555 22.27 5.57 -8.45
N GLU A 556 22.63 6.71 -7.88
CA GLU A 556 23.73 6.86 -6.92
C GLU A 556 23.20 7.65 -5.73
N GLU A 557 23.40 7.12 -4.53
CA GLU A 557 22.93 7.72 -3.28
C GLU A 557 24.04 7.69 -2.23
N SER A 558 24.06 8.75 -1.42
CA SER A 558 24.92 8.86 -0.26
C SER A 558 24.08 9.38 0.91
N GLU A 559 23.94 8.58 1.95
CA GLU A 559 23.20 8.93 3.15
C GLU A 559 24.17 9.13 4.32
N GLU A 560 24.01 10.23 5.04
CA GLU A 560 24.72 10.46 6.30
C GLU A 560 23.81 10.09 7.47
N LYS A 561 24.24 9.11 8.27
CA LYS A 561 23.50 8.64 9.45
C LYS A 561 24.35 8.81 10.70
N ASN A 562 23.74 9.18 11.82
CA ASN A 562 24.39 9.12 13.13
C ASN A 562 24.06 7.79 13.77
N GLU A 563 25.06 6.91 13.91
CA GLU A 563 24.93 5.70 14.72
C GLU A 563 25.25 6.07 16.17
N SER A 564 24.43 5.61 17.11
CA SER A 564 24.59 5.88 18.54
C SER A 564 24.44 4.62 19.37
N LEU A 565 25.30 4.48 20.37
CA LEU A 565 25.25 3.45 21.39
C LEU A 565 25.09 4.11 22.76
N THR A 566 24.05 3.70 23.48
CA THR A 566 23.85 3.98 24.90
C THR A 566 23.71 2.65 25.63
N THR A 567 24.62 2.35 26.54
CA THR A 567 24.62 1.09 27.30
C THR A 567 25.17 1.32 28.69
N THR A 568 24.63 0.58 29.66
CA THR A 568 25.12 0.60 31.04
C THR A 568 26.06 -0.58 31.25
N ILE A 569 27.23 -0.33 31.82
CA ILE A 569 28.22 -1.35 32.20
C ILE A 569 28.25 -1.48 33.72
N ASP A 570 28.42 -2.71 34.19
CA ASP A 570 28.54 -3.04 35.61
C ASP A 570 30.02 -3.16 35.96
N ILE A 571 30.50 -2.31 36.87
CA ILE A 571 31.88 -2.32 37.34
C ILE A 571 31.91 -3.02 38.70
N PRO A 572 32.51 -4.20 38.81
CA PRO A 572 32.58 -4.93 40.07
C PRO A 572 33.31 -4.14 41.17
N PRO A 573 33.05 -4.44 42.46
CA PRO A 573 33.76 -3.81 43.58
C PRO A 573 35.29 -4.00 43.47
N GLN A 574 36.06 -2.96 43.80
CA GLN A 574 37.53 -2.96 43.81
C GLN A 574 38.18 -3.35 42.47
N LYS A 575 37.49 -3.12 41.35
CA LYS A 575 38.01 -3.40 40.00
C LYS A 575 38.06 -2.17 39.12
N LYS A 576 38.98 -2.22 38.17
CA LYS A 576 39.06 -1.31 37.03
C LYS A 576 38.68 -2.08 35.77
N GLU A 577 37.72 -1.55 35.03
CA GLU A 577 37.27 -2.09 33.76
C GLU A 577 37.58 -1.08 32.65
N THR A 578 38.25 -1.52 31.58
CA THR A 578 38.48 -0.71 30.39
C THR A 578 37.53 -1.15 29.29
N VAL A 579 36.91 -0.19 28.62
CA VAL A 579 35.90 -0.40 27.60
C VAL A 579 36.39 0.20 26.29
N GLY A 580 36.59 -0.62 25.26
CA GLY A 580 36.78 -0.21 23.87
C GLY A 580 35.44 -0.15 23.14
N ILE A 581 35.25 0.88 22.32
CA ILE A 581 34.06 1.04 21.48
C ILE A 581 34.52 1.08 20.03
N THR A 582 33.98 0.20 19.19
CA THR A 582 34.41 0.06 17.80
C THR A 582 33.24 0.08 16.82
N ILE A 583 33.49 0.45 15.57
CA ILE A 583 32.54 0.32 14.47
C ILE A 583 33.25 -0.25 13.23
N GLY A 584 32.62 -1.19 12.55
CA GLY A 584 33.13 -1.78 11.31
C GLY A 584 32.63 -1.02 10.09
N ARG A 585 33.51 -0.79 9.10
CA ARG A 585 33.14 -0.27 7.78
C ARG A 585 33.44 -1.32 6.71
N ALA A 586 32.46 -1.58 5.85
CA ALA A 586 32.56 -2.50 4.74
C ALA A 586 32.34 -1.79 3.39
N THR A 587 33.15 -2.14 2.40
CA THR A 587 32.94 -1.76 1.00
C THR A 587 32.88 -3.05 0.18
N PHE A 588 31.88 -3.19 -0.68
CA PHE A 588 31.68 -4.41 -1.46
C PHE A 588 30.93 -4.14 -2.77
N ASP A 589 31.19 -5.01 -3.75
CA ASP A 589 30.58 -4.95 -5.08
C ASP A 589 29.77 -6.24 -5.31
N LEU A 590 28.57 -6.13 -5.86
CA LEU A 590 27.66 -7.25 -6.12
C LEU A 590 27.06 -7.15 -7.53
N PRO A 591 27.06 -8.21 -8.35
CA PRO A 591 26.25 -8.22 -9.56
C PRO A 591 24.77 -8.14 -9.19
N TYR A 592 23.99 -7.42 -10.01
CA TYR A 592 22.54 -7.35 -9.89
C TYR A 592 21.85 -7.62 -11.23
N THR A 593 20.60 -8.07 -11.15
CA THR A 593 19.64 -8.10 -12.27
C THR A 593 18.43 -7.25 -11.90
N GLY A 594 17.77 -6.64 -12.88
CA GLY A 594 16.52 -5.92 -12.66
C GLY A 594 15.80 -5.55 -13.95
N THR A 595 14.60 -4.99 -13.84
CA THR A 595 13.77 -4.58 -14.97
C THR A 595 13.73 -3.05 -15.04
N VAL A 596 14.16 -2.47 -16.16
CA VAL A 596 13.99 -1.04 -16.44
C VAL A 596 12.57 -0.81 -16.93
N LYS A 597 11.81 0.06 -16.26
CA LYS A 597 10.46 0.48 -16.63
C LYS A 597 10.46 1.97 -16.97
N ILE A 598 10.18 2.29 -18.23
CA ILE A 598 10.09 3.65 -18.74
C ILE A 598 8.61 3.96 -18.98
N THR A 599 8.09 4.99 -18.33
CA THR A 599 6.71 5.47 -18.55
C THR A 599 6.77 6.73 -19.39
N CYS A 600 6.07 6.75 -20.52
CA CYS A 600 5.94 7.90 -21.40
C CYS A 600 4.77 8.81 -20.97
N LYS A 601 4.80 10.09 -21.31
CA LYS A 601 3.75 11.07 -21.00
C LYS A 601 2.39 10.75 -21.63
N ASN A 602 2.38 9.91 -22.66
CA ASN A 602 1.16 9.39 -23.29
C ASN A 602 0.60 8.13 -22.57
N GLY A 603 1.16 7.76 -21.41
CA GLY A 603 0.77 6.60 -20.60
C GLY A 603 1.36 5.26 -21.03
N SER A 604 2.00 5.17 -22.19
CA SER A 604 2.63 3.92 -22.65
C SER A 604 3.92 3.59 -21.88
N VAL A 605 4.30 2.32 -21.87
CA VAL A 605 5.43 1.84 -21.07
C VAL A 605 6.39 0.99 -21.91
N LEU A 606 7.69 1.29 -21.85
CA LEU A 606 8.73 0.40 -22.37
C LEU A 606 9.41 -0.34 -21.22
N GLN A 607 9.54 -1.66 -21.32
CA GLN A 607 10.21 -2.49 -20.32
C GLN A 607 11.23 -3.44 -20.93
N PHE A 608 12.36 -3.58 -20.27
CA PHE A 608 13.39 -4.55 -20.62
C PHE A 608 14.22 -4.96 -19.40
N GLU A 609 14.76 -6.17 -19.46
CA GLU A 609 15.66 -6.71 -18.45
C GLU A 609 17.07 -6.12 -18.58
N THR A 610 17.71 -5.88 -17.45
CA THR A 610 19.08 -5.36 -17.36
C THR A 610 19.88 -6.08 -16.29
N LYS A 611 21.21 -5.93 -16.37
CA LYS A 611 22.16 -6.42 -15.39
C LYS A 611 23.29 -5.42 -15.24
N GLY A 612 23.89 -5.38 -14.05
CA GLY A 612 25.02 -4.50 -13.75
C GLY A 612 25.69 -4.90 -12.44
N ASP A 613 26.46 -3.97 -11.90
CA ASP A 613 27.21 -4.10 -10.65
C ASP A 613 26.72 -3.04 -9.66
N TYR A 614 26.31 -3.50 -8.49
CA TYR A 614 26.01 -2.67 -7.33
C TYR A 614 27.29 -2.43 -6.53
N LYS A 615 27.52 -1.19 -6.10
CA LYS A 615 28.60 -0.81 -5.19
C LYS A 615 28.03 -0.26 -3.89
N GLY A 616 28.38 -0.91 -2.78
CA GLY A 616 27.88 -0.59 -1.45
C GLY A 616 28.99 -0.15 -0.51
N VAL A 617 28.69 0.85 0.32
CA VAL A 617 29.42 1.15 1.56
C VAL A 617 28.44 1.04 2.71
N SER A 618 28.70 0.11 3.63
CA SER A 618 27.88 -0.16 4.81
C SER A 618 28.71 -0.22 6.08
N TYR A 619 28.07 -0.19 7.23
CA TYR A 619 28.70 -0.20 8.55
C TYR A 619 28.05 -1.25 9.43
N THR A 620 28.81 -1.84 10.35
CA THR A 620 28.26 -2.65 11.43
C THR A 620 27.62 -1.74 12.47
N ASP A 621 26.87 -2.34 13.41
CA ASP A 621 26.50 -1.65 14.63
C ASP A 621 27.74 -1.24 15.44
N ILE A 622 27.59 -0.21 16.29
CA ILE A 622 28.63 0.19 17.25
C ILE A 622 28.72 -0.89 18.33
N LYS A 623 29.93 -1.43 18.50
CA LYS A 623 30.23 -2.50 19.45
C LYS A 623 30.98 -1.94 20.67
N LEU A 624 30.72 -2.55 21.82
CA LEU A 624 31.42 -2.32 23.07
C LEU A 624 32.18 -3.61 23.45
N GLU A 625 33.48 -3.50 23.73
CA GLU A 625 34.36 -4.60 24.13
C GLU A 625 35.07 -4.24 25.45
N LEU A 626 35.16 -5.19 26.39
CA LEU A 626 35.95 -5.01 27.61
C LEU A 626 37.42 -5.37 27.34
N LEU A 627 38.32 -4.41 27.53
CA LEU A 627 39.77 -4.58 27.40
C LEU A 627 40.35 -4.95 28.77
N LEU A 628 40.92 -6.15 28.87
CA LEU A 628 41.61 -6.61 30.09
C LEU A 628 42.98 -5.93 30.23
N ASP A 629 43.28 -5.40 31.42
CA ASP A 629 44.54 -4.72 31.75
C ASP A 629 45.74 -5.70 31.64
N ALA A 630 46.83 -5.25 31.03
CA ALA A 630 47.89 -6.08 30.46
C ALA A 630 48.87 -6.72 31.47
N LEU A 631 48.53 -6.79 32.76
CA LEU A 631 49.46 -7.15 33.84
C LEU A 631 49.22 -8.51 34.52
N PHE A 632 48.24 -9.30 34.08
CA PHE A 632 48.00 -10.66 34.58
C PHE A 632 48.24 -11.74 33.51
N ARG A 633 49.51 -11.91 33.11
CA ARG A 633 50.01 -13.19 32.58
C ARG A 633 50.79 -13.88 33.69
N PHE A 634 50.39 -15.10 34.06
CA PHE A 634 50.85 -15.92 35.19
C PHE A 634 50.12 -15.71 36.53
N LEU A 635 48.90 -16.24 36.63
CA LEU A 635 48.51 -17.17 37.69
C LEU A 635 47.11 -17.68 37.38
N HIS A 636 47.02 -18.99 37.12
CA HIS A 636 45.81 -19.70 36.74
C HIS A 636 45.12 -20.19 38.02
N VAL A 637 44.15 -19.45 38.55
CA VAL A 637 43.11 -19.96 39.47
C VAL A 637 41.84 -19.13 39.29
N ASP A 638 40.73 -19.84 39.15
CA ASP A 638 39.40 -19.44 38.70
C ASP A 638 38.76 -18.20 39.36
N PHE A 639 38.21 -17.32 38.53
CA PHE A 639 37.07 -16.46 38.88
C PHE A 639 36.25 -16.17 37.61
N PHE A 640 35.45 -17.15 37.17
CA PHE A 640 34.43 -16.96 36.14
C PHE A 640 33.24 -16.21 36.77
N CYS A 641 32.97 -15.00 36.27
CA CYS A 641 31.60 -14.46 36.28
C CYS A 641 30.87 -15.18 35.13
N GLU A 642 29.78 -15.87 35.43
CA GLU A 642 29.06 -16.75 34.52
C GLU A 642 28.49 -15.98 33.32
N MET A 643 29.20 -15.99 32.17
CA MET A 643 28.56 -15.80 30.88
C MET A 643 27.64 -17.00 30.66
N GLY A 644 26.35 -16.84 30.94
CA GLY A 644 25.37 -17.86 30.62
C GLY A 644 25.38 -18.13 29.12
N TYR A 645 25.69 -19.36 28.72
CA TYR A 645 25.48 -19.82 27.34
C TYR A 645 24.08 -20.42 27.20
N PRO A 646 23.47 -20.40 26.01
CA PRO A 646 22.16 -21.04 25.80
C PRO A 646 22.26 -22.56 25.79
N THR A 647 23.48 -23.11 25.66
CA THR A 647 23.72 -24.55 25.67
C THR A 647 24.66 -24.94 26.80
N THR A 648 24.53 -26.18 27.27
CA THR A 648 25.46 -26.84 28.18
C THR A 648 26.08 -28.05 27.49
N LEU A 649 27.39 -28.20 27.59
CA LEU A 649 28.14 -29.30 26.99
C LEU A 649 29.33 -29.63 27.89
N GLN A 650 29.32 -30.83 28.47
CA GLN A 650 30.44 -31.35 29.25
C GLN A 650 30.98 -32.63 28.60
N ARG A 651 32.24 -32.59 28.16
CA ARG A 651 32.90 -33.70 27.47
C ARG A 651 33.69 -34.54 28.46
N ILE A 652 33.48 -35.86 28.45
CA ILE A 652 34.15 -36.80 29.33
C ILE A 652 34.98 -37.79 28.49
N GLY A 653 36.24 -38.00 28.88
CA GLY A 653 37.18 -38.88 28.19
C GLY A 653 38.63 -38.37 28.21
N GLY A 654 39.38 -38.63 27.15
CA GLY A 654 40.76 -38.18 26.97
C GLY A 654 40.90 -36.77 26.44
N SER A 655 41.96 -36.08 26.88
CA SER A 655 42.23 -34.66 26.58
C SER A 655 43.11 -34.40 25.35
N HIS A 656 43.76 -35.43 24.78
CA HIS A 656 44.78 -35.27 23.72
C HIS A 656 44.68 -36.30 22.57
N GLY A 657 43.53 -36.95 22.38
CA GLY A 657 43.35 -38.00 21.37
C GLY A 657 42.23 -37.71 20.36
N GLY A 658 42.38 -38.24 19.15
CA GLY A 658 41.37 -38.18 18.07
C GLY A 658 41.23 -36.83 17.39
N SER A 659 40.40 -36.78 16.35
CA SER A 659 39.95 -35.56 15.68
C SER A 659 38.67 -35.05 16.31
N SER A 660 38.55 -33.74 16.52
CA SER A 660 37.34 -33.15 17.08
C SER A 660 36.14 -33.29 16.14
N PHE A 661 34.95 -33.48 16.71
CA PHE A 661 33.69 -33.47 16.00
C PHE A 661 32.63 -32.68 16.78
N SER A 662 31.69 -32.07 16.05
CA SER A 662 30.49 -31.45 16.61
C SER A 662 29.33 -31.78 15.69
N PHE A 663 28.37 -32.53 16.21
CA PHE A 663 27.20 -33.00 15.48
C PHE A 663 25.94 -32.59 16.24
N THR A 664 25.56 -31.33 16.03
CA THR A 664 24.49 -30.68 16.78
C THR A 664 23.50 -29.98 15.85
N GLY A 665 22.28 -29.80 16.35
CA GLY A 665 21.23 -28.96 15.78
C GLY A 665 21.19 -27.56 16.35
N GLU A 666 22.28 -27.07 16.94
CA GLU A 666 22.36 -25.71 17.51
C GLU A 666 21.99 -24.63 16.49
N ARG A 667 22.30 -24.84 15.21
CA ARG A 667 22.04 -23.87 14.12
C ARG A 667 20.63 -23.92 13.52
N ASN A 668 19.81 -24.91 13.88
CA ASN A 668 18.48 -25.10 13.28
C ASN A 668 17.43 -25.71 14.23
N GLY A 669 17.76 -25.86 15.51
CA GLY A 669 16.89 -26.44 16.54
C GLY A 669 16.72 -27.95 16.47
N ALA A 670 17.45 -28.69 15.61
CA ALA A 670 17.33 -30.13 15.54
C ALA A 670 17.81 -30.80 16.84
N CYS A 671 17.16 -31.90 17.21
CA CYS A 671 17.49 -32.67 18.41
C CYS A 671 17.91 -34.09 18.10
N LEU A 672 18.57 -34.75 19.05
CA LEU A 672 18.95 -36.15 18.97
C LEU A 672 17.70 -37.04 18.93
N GLU A 673 17.47 -37.71 17.82
CA GLU A 673 16.31 -38.57 17.59
C GLU A 673 16.66 -40.06 17.78
N LYS A 674 17.91 -40.43 17.52
CA LYS A 674 18.38 -41.81 17.69
C LYS A 674 19.88 -41.86 17.95
N ILE A 675 20.31 -42.85 18.74
CA ILE A 675 21.72 -43.10 19.00
C ILE A 675 22.04 -44.60 19.03
N TRP A 676 23.11 -44.99 18.34
CA TRP A 676 23.74 -46.31 18.45
C TRP A 676 25.09 -46.17 19.12
N VAL A 677 25.39 -47.08 20.05
CA VAL A 677 26.66 -47.09 20.78
C VAL A 677 27.29 -48.48 20.74
N TRP A 678 28.54 -48.54 20.29
CA TRP A 678 29.38 -49.74 20.34
C TRP A 678 30.38 -49.60 21.48
N VAL A 679 30.66 -50.70 22.18
CA VAL A 679 31.63 -50.73 23.28
C VAL A 679 32.68 -51.81 23.07
N GLY A 680 33.91 -51.49 23.47
CA GLY A 680 35.02 -52.41 23.54
C GLY A 680 35.33 -52.82 24.98
N GLU A 681 36.47 -53.48 25.16
CA GLU A 681 36.93 -53.98 26.47
C GLU A 681 37.18 -52.85 27.47
N TRP A 682 37.67 -51.71 27.02
CA TRP A 682 38.13 -50.61 27.88
C TRP A 682 37.64 -49.23 27.40
N GLN A 683 36.72 -49.16 26.43
CA GLN A 683 36.24 -47.89 25.87
C GLN A 683 34.86 -47.99 25.21
N VAL A 684 34.23 -46.83 24.98
CA VAL A 684 33.21 -46.65 23.95
C VAL A 684 33.90 -46.62 22.59
N LYS A 685 33.54 -47.57 21.74
CA LYS A 685 34.23 -47.88 20.49
C LYS A 685 33.77 -46.97 19.34
N ALA A 686 32.47 -46.76 19.22
CA ALA A 686 31.90 -45.87 18.22
C ALA A 686 30.51 -45.40 18.66
N VAL A 687 30.06 -44.29 18.09
CA VAL A 687 28.72 -43.75 18.28
C VAL A 687 28.18 -43.30 16.93
N ARG A 688 26.94 -43.71 16.58
CA ARG A 688 26.20 -43.14 15.45
C ARG A 688 25.00 -42.40 15.99
N ALA A 689 24.81 -41.16 15.57
CA ALA A 689 23.72 -40.30 15.99
C ALA A 689 22.88 -39.88 14.79
N TRP A 690 21.57 -39.77 15.00
CA TRP A 690 20.62 -39.18 14.06
C TRP A 690 19.96 -37.97 14.71
N LEU A 691 19.85 -36.87 13.96
CA LEU A 691 19.14 -35.68 14.37
C LEU A 691 17.78 -35.61 13.69
N SER A 692 16.83 -34.91 14.31
CA SER A 692 15.46 -34.76 13.81
C SER A 692 15.33 -34.01 12.47
N ASP A 693 16.42 -33.48 11.92
CA ASP A 693 16.48 -32.88 10.59
C ASP A 693 16.92 -33.89 9.50
N GLY A 694 17.04 -35.16 9.86
CA GLY A 694 17.42 -36.26 8.97
C GLY A 694 18.92 -36.46 8.81
N ARG A 695 19.78 -35.62 9.41
CA ARG A 695 21.23 -35.85 9.42
C ARG A 695 21.57 -37.06 10.27
N ASP A 696 22.56 -37.84 9.83
CA ASP A 696 23.15 -38.90 10.63
C ASP A 696 24.65 -39.07 10.38
N GLN A 697 25.40 -39.43 11.41
CA GLN A 697 26.85 -39.57 11.32
C GLN A 697 27.40 -40.56 12.34
N THR A 698 28.45 -41.30 11.96
CA THR A 698 29.19 -42.22 12.84
C THR A 698 30.54 -41.63 13.24
N PHE A 699 30.90 -41.75 14.51
CA PHE A 699 32.17 -41.35 15.11
C PHE A 699 32.86 -42.57 15.73
N GLY A 700 34.17 -42.69 15.58
CA GLY A 700 34.91 -43.93 15.91
C GLY A 700 34.72 -45.04 14.87
N ASN A 701 35.35 -46.20 15.09
CA ASN A 701 35.27 -47.35 14.19
C ASN A 701 34.43 -48.47 14.81
N PRO A 702 33.17 -48.69 14.37
CA PRO A 702 32.29 -49.71 14.92
C PRO A 702 32.92 -51.11 14.91
N ALA A 703 32.80 -51.83 16.02
CA ALA A 703 33.19 -53.23 16.14
C ALA A 703 32.26 -53.96 17.11
N GLY A 704 31.81 -55.16 16.75
CA GLY A 704 30.84 -55.93 17.54
C GLY A 704 29.38 -55.43 17.41
N GLY A 705 28.52 -55.86 18.35
CA GLY A 705 27.13 -55.40 18.43
C GLY A 705 27.01 -54.00 19.02
N HIS A 706 25.92 -53.29 18.71
CA HIS A 706 25.59 -51.99 19.30
C HIS A 706 24.39 -52.10 20.23
N GLN A 707 24.27 -51.11 21.12
CA GLN A 707 23.01 -50.80 21.78
C GLN A 707 22.38 -49.58 21.11
N GLU A 708 21.06 -49.57 21.02
CA GLU A 708 20.27 -48.53 20.36
C GLU A 708 19.34 -47.86 21.37
N TYR A 709 19.14 -46.56 21.20
CA TYR A 709 18.03 -45.83 21.79
C TYR A 709 17.37 -44.94 20.74
N ILE A 710 16.04 -44.97 20.67
CA ILE A 710 15.21 -44.16 19.78
C ILE A 710 14.36 -43.24 20.66
N PHE A 711 14.48 -41.93 20.47
CA PHE A 711 13.71 -40.94 21.22
C PHE A 711 12.35 -40.73 20.54
N SER A 712 11.28 -40.81 21.32
CA SER A 712 9.96 -40.40 20.85
C SER A 712 9.88 -38.87 20.72
N THR A 713 9.00 -38.36 19.86
CA THR A 713 8.78 -36.90 19.73
C THR A 713 8.39 -36.27 21.06
N GLY A 714 9.15 -35.27 21.53
CA GLY A 714 8.95 -34.61 22.84
C GLY A 714 9.55 -35.38 24.04
N GLU A 715 10.30 -36.44 23.80
CA GLU A 715 11.06 -37.14 24.83
C GLU A 715 12.36 -36.38 25.14
N CYS A 716 12.57 -36.04 26.42
CA CYS A 716 13.70 -35.26 26.89
C CYS A 716 14.47 -36.01 27.98
N PHE A 717 15.76 -35.72 28.11
CA PHE A 717 16.61 -36.28 29.15
C PHE A 717 16.20 -35.71 30.52
N THR A 718 16.10 -36.57 31.52
CA THR A 718 15.90 -36.17 32.93
C THR A 718 17.17 -36.34 33.75
N SER A 719 18.10 -37.16 33.28
CA SER A 719 19.44 -37.30 33.85
C SER A 719 20.40 -37.88 32.79
N LEU A 720 21.65 -37.47 32.85
CA LEU A 720 22.75 -38.04 32.08
C LEU A 720 23.94 -38.23 33.00
N SER A 721 24.65 -39.34 32.83
CA SER A 721 25.92 -39.61 33.47
C SER A 721 26.88 -40.24 32.48
N LEU A 722 28.11 -39.76 32.50
CA LEU A 722 29.19 -40.23 31.64
C LEU A 722 30.33 -40.73 32.51
N TRP A 723 31.11 -41.68 31.99
CA TRP A 723 32.33 -42.15 32.63
C TRP A 723 33.46 -42.09 31.61
N GLY A 724 34.65 -41.69 32.04
CA GLY A 724 35.87 -42.05 31.32
C GLY A 724 36.20 -43.52 31.55
N ASN A 725 37.13 -44.06 30.77
CA ASN A 725 37.67 -45.40 31.00
C ASN A 725 38.49 -45.54 32.31
N GLY A 726 38.64 -44.47 33.09
CA GLY A 726 39.39 -44.47 34.34
C GLY A 726 40.91 -44.33 34.18
N ALA A 727 41.42 -44.18 32.96
CA ALA A 727 42.80 -43.78 32.65
C ALA A 727 42.87 -42.36 32.08
N GLY A 728 41.73 -41.70 31.85
CA GLY A 728 41.67 -40.36 31.27
C GLY A 728 42.06 -40.34 29.79
N THR A 729 41.79 -41.43 29.06
CA THR A 729 42.17 -41.54 27.63
C THR A 729 41.01 -41.79 26.68
N ARG A 730 39.90 -42.37 27.15
CA ARG A 730 38.69 -42.65 26.34
C ARG A 730 37.42 -42.41 27.15
N LEU A 731 36.30 -42.24 26.45
CA LEU A 731 34.97 -42.41 27.04
C LEU A 731 34.77 -43.90 27.37
N GLY A 732 34.21 -44.21 28.55
CA GLY A 732 34.06 -45.56 29.08
C GLY A 732 32.61 -46.03 29.26
N ALA A 733 31.66 -45.11 29.52
CA ALA A 733 30.24 -45.44 29.60
C ALA A 733 29.33 -44.22 29.40
N ILE A 734 28.08 -44.50 29.02
CA ILE A 734 26.99 -43.54 28.86
C ILE A 734 25.74 -44.11 29.54
N LYS A 735 25.15 -43.33 30.47
CA LYS A 735 23.89 -43.68 31.13
C LYS A 735 22.94 -42.49 31.10
N PHE A 736 21.69 -42.68 30.69
CA PHE A 736 20.69 -41.63 30.80
C PHE A 736 19.30 -42.16 31.08
N LYS A 737 18.45 -41.28 31.59
CA LYS A 737 17.00 -41.49 31.71
C LYS A 737 16.22 -40.39 31.01
N THR A 738 14.98 -40.68 30.62
CA THR A 738 14.11 -39.73 29.93
C THR A 738 12.81 -39.45 30.70
N ASN A 739 12.11 -38.39 30.31
CA ASN A 739 10.80 -38.01 30.84
C ASN A 739 9.68 -38.98 30.44
N ARG A 740 9.95 -39.97 29.57
CA ARG A 740 9.00 -41.03 29.16
C ARG A 740 9.34 -42.40 29.75
N GLY A 741 10.17 -42.43 30.78
CA GLY A 741 10.55 -43.67 31.47
C GLY A 741 11.65 -44.46 30.76
N GLY A 742 12.31 -43.86 29.78
CA GLY A 742 13.52 -44.41 29.17
C GLY A 742 14.65 -44.61 30.17
N ASP A 743 15.35 -45.73 30.06
CA ASP A 743 16.57 -46.03 30.81
C ASP A 743 17.58 -46.71 29.86
N PHE A 744 18.66 -46.00 29.54
CA PHE A 744 19.69 -46.47 28.63
C PHE A 744 21.03 -46.49 29.37
N PHE A 745 21.72 -47.63 29.32
CA PHE A 745 23.03 -47.76 29.94
C PHE A 745 23.96 -48.69 29.17
N VAL A 746 25.05 -48.10 28.66
CA VAL A 746 26.08 -48.79 27.90
C VAL A 746 27.45 -48.51 28.51
N LYS A 747 28.28 -49.54 28.65
CA LYS A 747 29.62 -49.44 29.27
C LYS A 747 30.62 -50.40 28.65
N MET A 748 31.89 -50.06 28.75
CA MET A 748 33.01 -50.96 28.45
C MET A 748 32.91 -52.28 29.22
N THR A 749 33.39 -53.38 28.61
CA THR A 749 33.06 -54.74 29.07
C THR A 749 34.03 -55.34 30.07
N SER A 750 35.31 -54.93 30.04
CA SER A 750 36.37 -55.55 30.87
C SER A 750 36.83 -54.66 32.01
N TRP A 751 36.98 -53.36 31.77
CA TRP A 751 37.42 -52.44 32.83
C TRP A 751 36.23 -51.99 33.70
N GLY A 752 36.45 -51.89 35.02
CA GLY A 752 35.44 -51.40 35.96
C GLY A 752 35.20 -49.89 35.83
N LEU A 753 33.96 -49.46 36.04
CA LEU A 753 33.64 -48.03 36.11
C LEU A 753 34.27 -47.40 37.34
N LYS A 754 34.88 -46.22 37.16
CA LYS A 754 35.47 -45.43 38.24
C LYS A 754 34.59 -44.22 38.53
N THR A 755 35.10 -43.00 38.34
CA THR A 755 34.38 -41.75 38.56
C THR A 755 33.21 -41.59 37.60
N GLU A 756 32.01 -41.48 38.18
CA GLU A 756 30.80 -41.04 37.49
C GLU A 756 30.80 -39.52 37.36
N TYR A 757 30.44 -39.02 36.19
CA TYR A 757 30.25 -37.59 35.93
C TYR A 757 28.77 -37.35 35.62
N PRO A 758 27.95 -36.98 36.62
CA PRO A 758 26.60 -36.50 36.39
C PRO A 758 26.63 -35.18 35.61
N ILE A 759 25.83 -35.09 34.55
CA ILE A 759 25.79 -33.93 33.66
C ILE A 759 24.47 -33.20 33.89
N ASP A 760 24.52 -31.87 34.03
CA ASP A 760 23.33 -31.04 34.00
C ASP A 760 22.73 -31.05 32.59
N VAL A 761 21.49 -31.54 32.49
CA VAL A 761 20.78 -31.67 31.21
C VAL A 761 19.98 -30.42 30.84
N GLY A 762 19.99 -29.37 31.67
CA GLY A 762 19.29 -28.11 31.39
C GLY A 762 17.79 -28.30 31.19
N SER A 763 17.30 -27.99 29.99
CA SER A 763 15.90 -28.26 29.58
C SER A 763 15.61 -29.75 29.33
N GLY A 764 16.64 -30.59 29.22
CA GLY A 764 16.55 -31.98 28.78
C GLY A 764 16.49 -32.14 27.25
N TYR A 765 16.37 -31.05 26.48
CA TYR A 765 16.36 -31.06 25.02
C TYR A 765 17.79 -31.18 24.48
N CYS A 766 18.15 -32.38 24.01
CA CYS A 766 19.48 -32.68 23.52
C CYS A 766 19.63 -32.25 22.05
N LEU A 767 20.45 -31.23 21.80
CA LEU A 767 20.76 -30.73 20.46
C LEU A 767 21.71 -31.67 19.68
N GLY A 768 22.37 -32.62 20.35
CA GLY A 768 23.27 -33.58 19.70
C GLY A 768 24.50 -33.90 20.54
N ILE A 769 25.58 -34.31 19.87
CA ILE A 769 26.82 -34.76 20.51
C ILE A 769 28.05 -34.04 19.96
N ALA A 770 29.03 -33.78 20.82
CA ALA A 770 30.30 -33.19 20.43
C ALA A 770 31.45 -33.80 21.24
N GLY A 771 32.61 -33.95 20.61
CA GLY A 771 33.70 -34.73 21.19
C GLY A 771 34.95 -34.78 20.35
N SER A 772 35.77 -35.80 20.57
CA SER A 772 36.89 -36.19 19.71
C SER A 772 36.85 -37.69 19.48
N SER A 773 37.17 -38.12 18.25
CA SER A 773 37.21 -39.54 17.89
C SER A 773 38.31 -39.85 16.88
N GLY A 774 38.83 -41.07 16.95
CA GLY A 774 39.71 -41.68 15.95
C GLY A 774 39.25 -43.10 15.65
N SER A 775 40.04 -44.09 16.07
CA SER A 775 39.61 -45.50 16.06
C SER A 775 38.57 -45.83 17.15
N ASP A 776 38.48 -44.99 18.17
CA ASP A 776 37.57 -45.08 19.33
C ASP A 776 36.95 -43.70 19.61
N ILE A 777 36.05 -43.60 20.60
CA ILE A 777 35.61 -42.31 21.15
C ILE A 777 36.59 -41.85 22.23
N ASP A 778 37.42 -40.87 21.90
CA ASP A 778 38.40 -40.28 22.81
C ASP A 778 37.71 -39.50 23.93
N ASN A 779 36.80 -38.59 23.59
CA ASN A 779 35.91 -37.95 24.53
C ASN A 779 34.58 -37.61 23.84
N MET A 780 33.51 -37.49 24.62
CA MET A 780 32.22 -37.03 24.10
C MET A 780 31.41 -36.38 25.21
N GLY A 781 30.59 -35.42 24.83
CA GLY A 781 29.53 -34.85 25.64
C GLY A 781 28.24 -34.75 24.82
N PHE A 782 27.12 -34.66 25.52
CA PHE A 782 25.82 -34.34 24.93
C PHE A 782 25.60 -32.83 25.11
N MET A 783 25.21 -32.16 24.04
CA MET A 783 24.87 -30.74 24.09
C MET A 783 23.39 -30.60 24.39
N PHE A 784 23.06 -29.92 25.48
CA PHE A 784 21.67 -29.62 25.85
C PHE A 784 21.40 -28.14 25.72
N LEU A 785 20.16 -27.79 25.37
CA LEU A 785 19.65 -26.44 25.55
C LEU A 785 19.43 -26.20 27.06
N ASN A 786 19.90 -25.06 27.57
CA ASN A 786 19.67 -24.68 28.96
C ASN A 786 18.18 -24.47 29.25
N ALA A 787 17.83 -24.37 30.54
CA ALA A 787 16.44 -24.20 30.95
C ALA A 787 15.79 -23.00 30.23
N VAL A 788 14.73 -23.26 29.48
CA VAL A 788 14.09 -22.26 28.62
C VAL A 788 13.11 -21.39 29.41
N GLN A 789 13.11 -20.10 29.13
CA GLN A 789 12.16 -19.11 29.65
C GLN A 789 11.07 -18.80 28.62
N SER A 790 11.43 -18.52 27.37
CA SER A 790 10.49 -18.31 26.27
C SER A 790 11.01 -18.85 24.95
N THR A 791 10.09 -19.21 24.06
CA THR A 791 10.39 -19.50 22.65
C THR A 791 9.42 -18.71 21.79
N ASP A 792 9.97 -17.84 20.94
CA ASP A 792 9.22 -16.93 20.09
C ASP A 792 9.61 -17.16 18.62
N LEU A 793 8.62 -17.26 17.73
CA LEU A 793 8.81 -17.14 16.28
C LEU A 793 8.58 -15.68 15.90
N ILE A 794 9.62 -14.99 15.45
CA ILE A 794 9.62 -13.57 15.12
C ILE A 794 10.06 -13.34 13.67
N ASN A 795 10.00 -12.10 13.19
CA ASN A 795 10.42 -11.73 11.82
C ASN A 795 9.70 -12.56 10.74
N VAL A 796 8.41 -12.87 10.95
CA VAL A 796 7.66 -13.72 10.04
C VAL A 796 7.32 -12.97 8.75
N SER A 797 7.65 -13.57 7.61
CA SER A 797 7.36 -13.06 6.28
C SER A 797 6.71 -14.13 5.41
N TYR A 798 5.85 -13.71 4.47
CA TYR A 798 5.14 -14.57 3.52
C TYR A 798 5.59 -14.21 2.09
N PRO A 799 6.68 -14.79 1.57
CA PRO A 799 7.34 -14.30 0.35
C PRO A 799 6.45 -14.29 -0.90
N THR A 800 5.45 -15.16 -0.96
CA THR A 800 4.58 -15.33 -2.13
C THR A 800 3.23 -14.62 -1.99
N ILE A 801 2.97 -13.89 -0.90
CA ILE A 801 1.64 -13.33 -0.62
C ILE A 801 1.19 -12.31 -1.69
N ASN A 802 2.12 -11.52 -2.21
CA ASN A 802 1.84 -10.51 -3.24
C ASN A 802 1.57 -11.11 -4.64
N GLN A 803 1.83 -12.41 -4.81
CA GLN A 803 1.55 -13.16 -6.04
C GLN A 803 0.27 -14.01 -5.90
N LEU A 804 -0.30 -14.10 -4.69
CA LEU A 804 -1.46 -14.93 -4.41
C LEU A 804 -2.75 -14.23 -4.86
N ILE A 805 -3.51 -14.89 -5.72
CA ILE A 805 -4.92 -14.57 -5.98
C ILE A 805 -5.76 -15.47 -5.05
N PRO A 806 -6.40 -14.93 -4.00
CA PRO A 806 -7.13 -15.76 -3.04
C PRO A 806 -8.38 -16.34 -3.69
N GLU A 807 -8.57 -17.66 -3.57
CA GLU A 807 -9.84 -18.29 -3.90
C GLU A 807 -10.82 -18.02 -2.75
N VAL A 808 -11.84 -17.19 -3.03
CA VAL A 808 -12.84 -16.79 -2.03
C VAL A 808 -14.16 -17.47 -2.36
N ALA A 809 -14.59 -18.36 -1.48
CA ALA A 809 -15.89 -19.00 -1.56
C ALA A 809 -16.96 -18.07 -1.00
N THR A 810 -17.93 -17.68 -1.82
CA THR A 810 -19.07 -16.86 -1.38
C THR A 810 -20.07 -17.72 -0.62
N GLU A 811 -20.32 -17.40 0.64
CA GLU A 811 -21.39 -17.98 1.46
C GLU A 811 -22.61 -17.05 1.42
N GLU A 812 -23.77 -17.57 1.02
CA GLU A 812 -25.04 -16.85 1.14
C GLU A 812 -25.56 -16.91 2.58
N LEU A 813 -25.78 -15.75 3.18
CA LEU A 813 -26.28 -15.61 4.54
C LEU A 813 -27.79 -15.44 4.58
N LYS A 814 -28.33 -14.66 3.64
CA LYS A 814 -29.74 -14.30 3.61
C LYS A 814 -30.15 -13.89 2.20
N SER A 815 -31.26 -14.43 1.71
CA SER A 815 -31.96 -13.98 0.51
C SER A 815 -33.38 -13.57 0.88
N VAL A 816 -33.75 -12.32 0.60
CA VAL A 816 -35.09 -11.81 0.91
C VAL A 816 -35.60 -10.91 -0.22
N SER A 817 -36.88 -11.06 -0.55
CA SER A 817 -37.54 -10.21 -1.54
C SER A 817 -38.53 -9.29 -0.84
N TYR A 818 -38.49 -8.01 -1.20
CA TYR A 818 -39.44 -7.02 -0.74
C TYR A 818 -40.21 -6.49 -1.94
N GLU A 819 -41.54 -6.58 -1.86
CA GLU A 819 -42.44 -6.05 -2.87
C GLU A 819 -43.18 -4.85 -2.32
N ASN A 820 -43.15 -3.76 -3.07
CA ASN A 820 -43.90 -2.56 -2.74
C ASN A 820 -45.03 -2.37 -3.75
N SER A 821 -46.22 -2.84 -3.40
CA SER A 821 -47.43 -2.68 -4.23
C SER A 821 -48.05 -1.27 -4.14
N SER A 822 -47.49 -0.38 -3.33
CA SER A 822 -48.00 1.00 -3.20
C SER A 822 -47.44 1.92 -4.29
N SER A 823 -48.03 3.12 -4.39
CA SER A 823 -47.55 4.20 -5.27
C SER A 823 -46.49 5.10 -4.61
N SER A 824 -45.98 4.75 -3.43
CA SER A 824 -45.00 5.53 -2.66
C SER A 824 -43.82 4.67 -2.25
N LYS A 825 -42.62 5.27 -2.14
CA LYS A 825 -41.40 4.58 -1.78
C LYS A 825 -41.51 3.97 -0.36
N GLN A 826 -41.10 2.72 -0.20
CA GLN A 826 -41.07 2.04 1.10
C GLN A 826 -39.62 1.78 1.52
N GLN A 827 -39.37 1.84 2.82
CA GLN A 827 -38.07 1.47 3.40
C GLN A 827 -38.19 0.17 4.18
N GLN A 828 -37.21 -0.71 3.99
CA GLN A 828 -37.13 -1.99 4.69
C GLN A 828 -35.76 -2.10 5.35
N THR A 829 -35.71 -2.51 6.62
CA THR A 829 -34.45 -2.73 7.31
C THR A 829 -34.06 -4.20 7.22
N VAL A 830 -32.87 -4.47 6.69
CA VAL A 830 -32.27 -5.80 6.60
C VAL A 830 -31.18 -5.92 7.65
N GLU A 831 -31.42 -6.79 8.63
CA GLU A 831 -30.44 -7.17 9.65
C GLU A 831 -29.99 -8.62 9.43
N THR A 832 -28.68 -8.84 9.50
CA THR A 832 -28.04 -10.17 9.41
C THR A 832 -26.84 -10.22 10.35
N SER A 833 -26.60 -11.39 10.95
CA SER A 833 -25.34 -11.67 11.64
C SER A 833 -24.86 -13.09 11.33
N LYS A 834 -23.55 -13.29 11.32
CA LYS A 834 -22.90 -14.58 11.10
C LYS A 834 -21.74 -14.73 12.07
N LYS A 835 -21.72 -15.88 12.75
CA LYS A 835 -20.53 -16.31 13.49
C LYS A 835 -19.50 -16.85 12.51
N VAL A 836 -18.33 -16.23 12.46
CA VAL A 836 -17.18 -16.62 11.64
C VAL A 836 -16.06 -17.14 12.54
N THR A 837 -15.28 -18.09 12.02
CA THR A 837 -14.14 -18.67 12.74
C THR A 837 -12.87 -18.43 11.93
N LYS A 838 -12.07 -17.44 12.33
CA LYS A 838 -10.75 -17.17 11.78
C LYS A 838 -9.76 -18.17 12.35
N LYS A 839 -8.84 -18.65 11.52
CA LYS A 839 -7.80 -19.61 11.93
C LYS A 839 -6.45 -19.18 11.41
N SER A 840 -5.41 -19.39 12.21
CA SER A 840 -4.03 -19.16 11.86
C SER A 840 -3.17 -20.30 12.38
N SER A 841 -2.30 -20.84 11.53
CA SER A 841 -1.43 -21.96 11.88
C SER A 841 -0.09 -21.82 11.16
N TRP A 842 1.01 -21.85 11.90
CA TRP A 842 2.37 -21.86 11.35
C TRP A 842 3.00 -23.23 11.58
N SER A 843 3.34 -23.93 10.51
CA SER A 843 3.97 -25.25 10.63
C SER A 843 5.38 -25.16 11.20
N MET A 844 5.70 -25.97 12.21
CA MET A 844 7.02 -26.00 12.82
C MET A 844 7.45 -27.45 13.12
N SER A 845 8.74 -27.68 13.34
CA SER A 845 9.26 -29.02 13.70
C SER A 845 8.51 -29.61 14.89
N THR A 846 7.91 -30.79 14.69
CA THR A 846 7.11 -31.46 15.72
C THR A 846 7.92 -31.84 16.96
N SER A 847 9.22 -32.15 16.81
CA SER A 847 10.10 -32.44 17.94
C SER A 847 10.31 -31.23 18.85
N PHE A 848 10.40 -30.04 18.26
CA PHE A 848 10.56 -28.78 18.98
C PHE A 848 9.25 -28.37 19.67
N THR A 849 8.13 -28.39 18.95
CA THR A 849 6.82 -27.94 19.47
C THR A 849 6.17 -28.91 20.46
N ALA A 850 6.54 -30.20 20.41
CA ALA A 850 6.16 -31.15 21.45
C ALA A 850 6.90 -30.91 22.77
N THR A 851 8.02 -30.18 22.75
CA THR A 851 8.84 -29.89 23.94
C THR A 851 8.58 -28.49 24.48
N PHE A 852 8.44 -27.49 23.60
CA PHE A 852 8.30 -26.08 23.98
C PHE A 852 7.01 -25.46 23.44
N THR A 853 6.34 -24.68 24.29
CA THR A 853 5.22 -23.83 23.87
C THR A 853 5.74 -22.58 23.19
N MET A 854 5.40 -22.38 21.92
CA MET A 854 5.89 -21.27 21.11
C MET A 854 4.85 -20.17 20.91
N SER A 855 5.24 -18.92 21.17
CA SER A 855 4.53 -17.72 20.74
C SER A 855 4.97 -17.32 19.34
N VAL A 856 4.05 -16.81 18.52
CA VAL A 856 4.32 -16.30 17.18
C VAL A 856 4.06 -14.80 17.18
N LYS A 857 5.05 -13.99 16.82
CA LYS A 857 4.90 -12.55 16.60
C LYS A 857 4.92 -12.30 15.11
N ALA A 858 3.72 -12.13 14.54
CA ALA A 858 3.53 -12.02 13.11
C ALA A 858 2.26 -11.23 12.81
N GLY A 859 2.22 -10.59 11.65
CA GLY A 859 0.95 -10.19 11.05
C GLY A 859 0.25 -11.39 10.41
N VAL A 860 -1.08 -11.40 10.46
CA VAL A 860 -1.92 -12.47 9.89
C VAL A 860 -2.42 -12.04 8.50
N PRO A 861 -2.32 -12.89 7.45
CA PRO A 861 -2.92 -12.63 6.15
C PRO A 861 -4.45 -12.43 6.23
N GLU A 862 -4.93 -11.32 5.70
CA GLU A 862 -6.34 -10.94 5.64
C GLU A 862 -6.79 -10.73 4.20
N VAL A 863 -8.06 -11.03 3.93
CA VAL A 863 -8.69 -10.78 2.62
C VAL A 863 -9.60 -9.57 2.73
N ALA A 864 -9.39 -8.60 1.86
CA ALA A 864 -10.23 -7.43 1.75
C ALA A 864 -10.63 -7.24 0.30
N GLU A 865 -11.88 -6.88 0.07
CA GLU A 865 -12.34 -6.57 -1.28
C GLU A 865 -12.14 -5.11 -1.60
N VAL A 866 -11.46 -4.86 -2.71
CA VAL A 866 -11.11 -3.54 -3.23
C VAL A 866 -11.79 -3.33 -4.57
N SER A 867 -11.82 -2.10 -5.06
CA SER A 867 -12.49 -1.74 -6.32
C SER A 867 -11.95 -2.50 -7.55
N THR A 868 -10.75 -3.09 -7.47
CA THR A 868 -10.10 -3.87 -8.53
C THR A 868 -10.22 -5.40 -8.34
N GLY A 869 -10.93 -5.88 -7.32
CA GLY A 869 -11.11 -7.31 -7.02
C GLY A 869 -10.78 -7.65 -5.56
N LEU A 870 -10.30 -8.86 -5.31
CA LEU A 870 -9.89 -9.30 -3.97
C LEU A 870 -8.41 -8.97 -3.76
N SER A 871 -8.09 -8.32 -2.64
CA SER A 871 -6.72 -8.05 -2.20
C SER A 871 -6.41 -8.88 -0.95
N VAL A 872 -5.17 -9.36 -0.87
CA VAL A 872 -4.63 -9.99 0.34
C VAL A 872 -3.59 -9.06 0.91
N SER A 873 -3.73 -8.73 2.20
CA SER A 873 -2.77 -7.93 2.95
C SER A 873 -2.32 -8.69 4.19
N VAL A 874 -1.19 -8.29 4.76
CA VAL A 874 -0.78 -8.76 6.09
C VAL A 874 -1.25 -7.74 7.11
N GLY A 875 -2.01 -8.19 8.11
CA GLY A 875 -2.46 -7.34 9.22
C GLY A 875 -1.30 -6.84 10.09
N ALA A 876 -1.62 -5.99 11.06
CA ALA A 876 -0.64 -5.51 12.04
C ALA A 876 -0.01 -6.68 12.82
N GLU A 877 1.24 -6.53 13.23
CA GLU A 877 1.93 -7.55 14.02
C GLU A 877 1.29 -7.68 15.40
N SER A 878 0.90 -8.90 15.76
CA SER A 878 0.40 -9.26 17.09
C SER A 878 1.01 -10.57 17.56
N THR A 879 0.77 -10.93 18.83
CA THR A 879 1.25 -12.18 19.43
C THR A 879 0.16 -13.24 19.36
N HIS A 880 0.49 -14.38 18.77
CA HIS A 880 -0.38 -15.51 18.51
C HIS A 880 0.20 -16.80 19.11
N SER A 881 -0.62 -17.83 19.25
CA SER A 881 -0.14 -19.21 19.42
C SER A 881 0.21 -19.84 18.07
N LEU A 882 0.98 -20.94 18.08
CA LEU A 882 1.35 -21.65 16.85
C LEU A 882 0.14 -22.11 16.02
N GLU A 883 -0.93 -22.48 16.71
CA GLU A 883 -2.26 -22.71 16.16
C GLU A 883 -3.24 -21.86 16.96
N GLU A 884 -4.00 -21.01 16.28
CA GLU A 884 -4.99 -20.13 16.89
C GLU A 884 -6.31 -20.22 16.12
N SER A 885 -7.41 -20.14 16.87
CA SER A 885 -8.76 -20.08 16.33
C SER A 885 -9.54 -19.02 17.09
N GLU A 886 -9.99 -17.99 16.39
CA GLU A 886 -10.79 -16.91 16.94
C GLU A 886 -12.21 -17.00 16.36
N GLU A 887 -13.22 -16.95 17.24
CA GLU A 887 -14.61 -16.85 16.83
C GLU A 887 -15.12 -15.42 17.03
N ARG A 888 -15.65 -14.83 15.96
CA ARG A 888 -16.24 -13.49 15.98
C ARG A 888 -17.62 -13.50 15.34
N THR A 889 -18.54 -12.69 15.85
CA THR A 889 -19.83 -12.46 15.19
C THR A 889 -19.74 -11.20 14.36
N GLU A 890 -19.83 -11.34 13.04
CA GLU A 890 -19.99 -10.20 12.13
C GLU A 890 -21.47 -9.90 11.98
N SER A 891 -21.84 -8.61 12.02
CA SER A 891 -23.23 -8.17 11.90
C SER A 891 -23.35 -6.98 10.95
N LEU A 892 -24.37 -7.02 10.10
CA LEU A 892 -24.72 -5.94 9.18
C LEU A 892 -26.19 -5.54 9.40
N LYS A 893 -26.42 -4.23 9.50
CA LYS A 893 -27.74 -3.61 9.51
C LYS A 893 -27.79 -2.53 8.43
N THR A 894 -28.63 -2.73 7.43
CA THR A 894 -28.77 -1.83 6.28
C THR A 894 -30.24 -1.56 6.01
N THR A 895 -30.59 -0.30 5.73
CA THR A 895 -31.94 0.06 5.27
C THR A 895 -31.93 0.16 3.75
N ILE A 896 -32.94 -0.45 3.14
CA ILE A 896 -33.07 -0.55 1.69
C ILE A 896 -34.34 0.17 1.26
N ASP A 897 -34.27 0.78 0.09
CA ASP A 897 -35.38 1.46 -0.54
C ASP A 897 -36.05 0.53 -1.55
N VAL A 898 -37.36 0.29 -1.39
CA VAL A 898 -38.18 -0.49 -2.31
C VAL A 898 -39.06 0.49 -3.10
N PRO A 899 -38.78 0.73 -4.39
CA PRO A 899 -39.52 1.70 -5.20
C PRO A 899 -41.00 1.32 -5.36
N PRO A 900 -41.89 2.29 -5.65
CA PRO A 900 -43.31 2.02 -5.91
C PRO A 900 -43.51 0.99 -7.02
N ARG A 901 -44.45 0.06 -6.83
CA ARG A 901 -44.80 -1.00 -7.79
C ARG A 901 -43.64 -1.90 -8.22
N LYS A 902 -42.58 -1.97 -7.43
CA LYS A 902 -41.37 -2.75 -7.73
C LYS A 902 -41.12 -3.81 -6.68
N ARG A 903 -40.44 -4.86 -7.13
CA ARG A 903 -39.86 -5.90 -6.28
C ARG A 903 -38.34 -5.76 -6.27
N VAL A 904 -37.77 -5.78 -5.07
CA VAL A 904 -36.32 -5.78 -4.85
C VAL A 904 -35.94 -7.10 -4.20
N HIS A 905 -35.05 -7.83 -4.86
CA HIS A 905 -34.40 -9.03 -4.36
C HIS A 905 -33.08 -8.64 -3.69
N VAL A 906 -32.92 -9.00 -2.43
CA VAL A 906 -31.72 -8.74 -1.64
C VAL A 906 -30.99 -10.05 -1.41
N HIS A 907 -29.69 -10.07 -1.74
CA HIS A 907 -28.79 -11.14 -1.37
C HIS A 907 -27.69 -10.60 -0.45
N VAL A 908 -27.56 -11.21 0.73
CA VAL A 908 -26.53 -10.93 1.72
C VAL A 908 -25.54 -12.07 1.71
N THR A 909 -24.27 -11.79 1.46
CA THR A 909 -23.22 -12.81 1.31
C THR A 909 -21.98 -12.45 2.12
N ILE A 910 -21.13 -13.42 2.41
CA ILE A 910 -19.79 -13.21 2.99
C ILE A 910 -18.78 -14.08 2.25
N GLY A 911 -17.59 -13.57 1.95
CA GLY A 911 -16.54 -14.34 1.31
C GLY A 911 -15.68 -15.06 2.36
N ARG A 912 -15.41 -16.34 2.16
CA ARG A 912 -14.47 -17.14 2.98
C ARG A 912 -13.22 -17.47 2.17
N ALA A 913 -12.06 -17.02 2.63
CA ALA A 913 -10.75 -17.31 2.05
C ALA A 913 -10.00 -18.37 2.86
N VAL A 914 -9.28 -19.24 2.16
CA VAL A 914 -8.33 -20.18 2.76
C VAL A 914 -6.94 -19.89 2.22
N PHE A 915 -5.98 -19.73 3.11
CA PHE A 915 -4.58 -19.49 2.77
C PHE A 915 -3.76 -20.76 3.01
N ASP A 916 -2.89 -21.09 2.06
CA ASP A 916 -1.82 -22.08 2.18
C ASP A 916 -0.56 -21.47 1.56
N LEU A 917 0.29 -20.89 2.39
CA LEU A 917 1.38 -19.99 1.99
C LEU A 917 2.71 -20.38 2.64
N PRO A 918 3.83 -20.41 1.89
CA PRO A 918 5.13 -20.54 2.52
C PRO A 918 5.43 -19.31 3.41
N TYR A 919 6.05 -19.55 4.57
CA TYR A 919 6.57 -18.49 5.43
C TYR A 919 8.04 -18.71 5.78
N THR A 920 8.75 -17.63 6.07
CA THR A 920 10.08 -17.61 6.69
C THR A 920 10.01 -16.84 8.01
N GLY A 921 10.86 -17.17 8.98
CA GLY A 921 10.96 -16.41 10.22
C GLY A 921 12.14 -16.86 11.08
N THR A 922 12.39 -16.16 12.17
CA THR A 922 13.48 -16.44 13.11
C THR A 922 12.91 -17.06 14.38
N VAL A 923 13.40 -18.23 14.78
CA VAL A 923 13.10 -18.79 16.10
C VAL A 923 14.07 -18.17 17.10
N LYS A 924 13.54 -17.56 18.16
CA LYS A 924 14.29 -16.97 19.26
C LYS A 924 13.96 -17.71 20.55
N ILE A 925 14.97 -18.31 21.15
CA ILE A 925 14.87 -19.04 22.42
C ILE A 925 15.61 -18.26 23.48
N THR A 926 14.89 -17.83 24.51
CA THR A 926 15.46 -17.14 25.67
C THR A 926 15.57 -18.12 26.83
N CYS A 927 16.77 -18.35 27.35
CA CYS A 927 17.02 -19.22 28.49
C CYS A 927 16.85 -18.46 29.82
N LYS A 928 16.56 -19.18 30.91
CA LYS A 928 16.39 -18.60 32.25
C LYS A 928 17.64 -17.93 32.81
N ASN A 929 18.82 -18.29 32.29
CA ASN A 929 20.09 -17.62 32.60
C ASN A 929 20.33 -16.34 31.78
N GLY A 930 19.34 -15.87 31.02
CA GLY A 930 19.40 -14.66 30.20
C GLY A 930 20.01 -14.84 28.80
N SER A 931 20.62 -15.99 28.53
CA SER A 931 21.23 -16.27 27.22
C SER A 931 20.19 -16.58 26.14
N VAL A 932 20.55 -16.35 24.88
CA VAL A 932 19.62 -16.47 23.74
C VAL A 932 20.22 -17.33 22.63
N LEU A 933 19.42 -18.26 22.09
CA LEU A 933 19.72 -19.01 20.87
C LEU A 933 18.76 -18.58 19.76
N GLN A 934 19.27 -18.26 18.57
CA GLN A 934 18.44 -17.88 17.42
C GLN A 934 18.85 -18.63 16.16
N TYR A 935 17.87 -18.98 15.33
CA TYR A 935 18.09 -19.55 14.00
C TYR A 935 16.91 -19.27 13.07
N GLU A 936 17.22 -19.24 11.77
CA GLU A 936 16.21 -19.08 10.71
C GLU A 936 15.42 -20.37 10.50
N THR A 937 14.12 -20.23 10.26
CA THR A 937 13.20 -21.32 9.95
C THR A 937 12.30 -20.96 8.76
N LYS A 938 11.75 -21.99 8.14
CA LYS A 938 10.76 -21.88 7.07
C LYS A 938 9.69 -22.94 7.25
N GLY A 939 8.46 -22.61 6.85
CA GLY A 939 7.34 -23.52 6.96
C GLY A 939 6.19 -23.13 6.04
N GLN A 940 5.01 -23.71 6.30
CA GLN A 940 3.74 -23.40 5.67
C GLN A 940 2.82 -22.74 6.70
N TYR A 941 2.23 -21.62 6.30
CA TYR A 941 1.17 -20.94 7.00
C TYR A 941 -0.18 -21.36 6.43
N LYS A 942 -1.09 -21.80 7.30
CA LYS A 942 -2.47 -22.11 6.95
C LYS A 942 -3.42 -21.18 7.66
N GLY A 943 -4.22 -20.46 6.88
CA GLY A 943 -5.11 -19.42 7.38
C GLY A 943 -6.55 -19.59 6.90
N VAL A 944 -7.51 -19.15 7.70
CA VAL A 944 -8.89 -18.92 7.27
C VAL A 944 -9.26 -17.49 7.63
N SER A 945 -9.68 -16.71 6.63
CA SER A 945 -10.13 -15.33 6.79
C SER A 945 -11.43 -15.09 6.04
N TYR A 946 -12.11 -13.98 6.34
CA TYR A 946 -13.40 -13.63 5.76
C TYR A 946 -13.39 -12.18 5.29
N THR A 947 -14.12 -11.90 4.21
CA THR A 947 -14.45 -10.52 3.82
C THR A 947 -15.50 -9.94 4.76
N ASP A 948 -15.77 -8.65 4.63
CA ASP A 948 -16.97 -8.05 5.22
C ASP A 948 -18.25 -8.67 4.65
N ILE A 949 -19.34 -8.58 5.44
CA ILE A 949 -20.68 -8.95 4.97
C ILE A 949 -21.09 -7.99 3.86
N LYS A 950 -21.44 -8.56 2.72
CA LYS A 950 -21.90 -7.86 1.54
C LYS A 950 -23.39 -7.89 1.38
N PHE A 951 -23.85 -6.85 0.69
CA PHE A 951 -25.24 -6.62 0.37
C PHE A 951 -25.36 -6.34 -1.13
N SER A 952 -26.21 -7.08 -1.84
CA SER A 952 -26.49 -6.90 -3.27
C SER A 952 -27.99 -6.87 -3.54
N MET A 953 -28.41 -6.03 -4.48
CA MET A 953 -29.81 -5.84 -4.86
C MET A 953 -30.00 -6.13 -6.34
N LEU A 954 -31.06 -6.87 -6.65
CA LEU A 954 -31.58 -7.06 -8.00
C LEU A 954 -33.02 -6.53 -8.01
N GLN A 955 -33.32 -5.62 -8.94
CA GLN A 955 -34.65 -5.07 -9.11
C GLN A 955 -35.25 -5.61 -10.42
N ASP A 956 -36.50 -6.05 -10.37
CA ASP A 956 -37.19 -6.50 -11.57
C ASP A 956 -37.43 -5.32 -12.54
N LEU A 957 -37.05 -5.51 -13.80
CA LEU A 957 -37.34 -4.58 -14.90
C LEU A 957 -38.84 -4.65 -15.24
N ASP A 958 -39.44 -3.52 -15.65
CA ASP A 958 -40.88 -3.45 -15.96
C ASP A 958 -41.24 -4.40 -17.12
N GLU A 959 -42.26 -5.23 -16.91
CA GLU A 959 -42.88 -6.07 -17.94
C GLU A 959 -43.98 -5.35 -18.75
N ASP A 960 -44.12 -4.02 -18.59
CA ASP A 960 -45.19 -3.22 -19.22
C ASP A 960 -44.79 -2.59 -20.58
N GLU A 961 -43.88 -3.21 -21.34
CA GLU A 961 -43.59 -2.83 -22.75
C GLU A 961 -43.96 -3.91 -23.78
N LYS A 962 -44.97 -4.72 -23.45
CA LYS A 962 -45.71 -5.54 -24.42
C LYS A 962 -47.22 -5.52 -24.15
N ASN A 963 -47.87 -4.41 -24.52
CA ASN A 963 -49.19 -4.40 -25.18
C ASN A 963 -49.49 -3.04 -25.79
#